data_AF-F3B5M8-F1
#
_entry.id   AF-F3B5M8-F1
#
_cell.length_a   1.000
_cell.length_b   1.000
_cell.length_c   1.000
_cell.angle_alpha   90.00
_cell.angle_beta   90.00
_cell.angle_gamma   90.00
#
_symmetry.space_group_name_H-M   'P 1'
#
loop_
_entity.id
_entity.type
_entity.pdbx_description
1 polymer ?
#
loop_
_entity_poly.entity_id
_entity_poly.type
_entity_poly.pdbx_seq_one_letter_code
_entity_poly.pdbx_strand_id
1 'polypeptide(L)'
;MGFHYIFVLSYKLLGRVTEKKDREGYNTAYSYTEAGDIKSIIYNNGKSVEYTYNSLRELRQVKDALGTINIESDKFGRATKVLDYNGDEVSYRYGKYGERLKTEYPDGNSVSYEYDKYLRLTSLTSGNKRVDYTYDKDGRLIRKDMSEDVSSIYEYNERGLLSKLCHLKKNVKLEEYVYDYDLLGNKTKIVRHRDVTPKGIKENDNKEKIIHKLWDDSATFYYSYDALSRLIEVKRGDRLVSKYTYDAYGNRESLKSDNDLEIRYTYDALDRLIKEGGLQGNKTYEYDKRGNLIDITDRGKRVRAYEYDTTGRLGLSYSNLGKARNYSYDGLGNRMGIKEYESKVGYGEDGLKIILKESLSELTPSYEESYILDRTRADHNLLQNKTIKRGSQAIQSYVWDFNVAYMEEGEKEFTYLQDELGSTIRLLEQGGESQAVYGYDEFGEDTYNTRGHLQPFGYTGYRYDNVANTYFAQAREYMPGVGRFAGEDKDWFIKFQSPESINLYTYCVSNPLVYVDKTGFDFRSTVGDYFGKEKDLFGLMIGEHWMLGTGKDIVEFPTMYTGENGPWGQYMMKNPILTGKVGDLVISIGNKVKPGGSIDVTLEIPHMVIENGENAVGYQFLHGTNEKVGGFKISGNISKSKKGDVTYMMTYAWNDIIDPNNMYKTDIEKSNAAKENGLFTPKDYEIHLTWYDTTIIRAREGSMFWQKNLGWLKNWNKDWNSKLSGEYKVKYNDSENEQAIIGVRWEKLRNQIYSSHPMYYCNTID
;
A
#
# COMPACT_ATOMS: atom_id res chain seq x y z
N MET A 1 15.43 -2.06 26.30
CA MET A 1 14.38 -1.72 25.32
C MET A 1 13.15 -2.55 25.65
N GLY A 2 12.08 -1.91 26.13
CA GLY A 2 10.79 -2.57 26.31
C GLY A 2 9.94 -2.35 25.07
N PHE A 3 9.51 -3.42 24.40
CA PHE A 3 8.54 -3.32 23.31
C PHE A 3 7.17 -2.98 23.91
N HIS A 4 6.81 -1.69 23.96
CA HIS A 4 5.57 -1.20 24.56
C HIS A 4 4.34 -1.30 23.63
N TYR A 5 4.34 -2.26 22.71
CA TYR A 5 3.24 -2.54 21.77
C TYR A 5 2.22 -3.53 22.36
N ILE A 6 1.73 -3.27 23.57
CA ILE A 6 0.76 -4.16 24.23
C ILE A 6 -0.66 -3.71 23.93
N PHE A 7 -1.19 -4.17 22.80
CA PHE A 7 -2.62 -4.47 22.70
C PHE A 7 -2.84 -5.93 23.11
N VAL A 8 -3.99 -6.25 23.69
CA VAL A 8 -4.33 -7.63 24.11
C VAL A 8 -5.30 -8.23 23.10
N LEU A 9 -4.93 -9.37 22.51
CA LEU A 9 -5.81 -10.15 21.64
C LEU A 9 -6.36 -11.39 22.36
N SER A 10 -7.68 -11.52 22.37
CA SER A 10 -8.38 -12.75 22.80
C SER A 10 -8.73 -13.59 21.56
N TYR A 11 -8.67 -14.92 21.67
CA TYR A 11 -8.86 -15.82 20.53
C TYR A 11 -9.85 -16.96 20.82
N LYS A 12 -10.49 -17.47 19.76
CA LYS A 12 -11.21 -18.76 19.77
C LYS A 12 -10.33 -19.91 19.23
N LEU A 13 -10.84 -21.13 19.38
CA LEU A 13 -10.34 -22.30 18.64
C LEU A 13 -10.27 -21.95 17.13
N LEU A 14 -9.22 -22.41 16.44
CA LEU A 14 -8.80 -21.97 15.09
C LEU A 14 -8.07 -20.60 15.02
N GLY A 15 -7.73 -19.95 16.14
CA GLY A 15 -6.84 -18.78 16.15
C GLY A 15 -7.47 -17.48 15.64
N ARG A 16 -8.80 -17.41 15.55
CA ARG A 16 -9.55 -16.21 15.16
C ARG A 16 -9.65 -15.23 16.33
N VAL A 17 -9.31 -13.96 16.12
CA VAL A 17 -9.35 -12.88 17.13
C VAL A 17 -10.81 -12.58 17.50
N THR A 18 -11.22 -12.79 18.75
CA THR A 18 -12.56 -12.42 19.22
C THR A 18 -12.63 -11.05 19.89
N GLU A 19 -11.50 -10.53 20.36
CA GLU A 19 -11.42 -9.24 21.03
C GLU A 19 -10.01 -8.65 20.86
N LYS A 20 -9.94 -7.34 20.61
CA LYS A 20 -8.73 -6.53 20.60
C LYS A 20 -8.91 -5.41 21.62
N LYS A 21 -8.08 -5.39 22.66
CA LYS A 21 -8.01 -4.31 23.64
C LYS A 21 -6.82 -3.42 23.31
N ASP A 22 -7.07 -2.14 23.01
CA ASP A 22 -6.03 -1.19 22.66
C ASP A 22 -5.27 -0.65 23.89
N ARG A 23 -4.32 0.28 23.66
CA ARG A 23 -3.49 0.90 24.71
C ARG A 23 -4.24 1.91 25.57
N GLU A 24 -5.41 2.41 25.15
CA GLU A 24 -6.33 3.15 26.03
C GLU A 24 -7.20 2.21 26.88
N GLY A 25 -7.22 0.93 26.54
CA GLY A 25 -8.07 -0.08 27.15
C GLY A 25 -9.45 -0.18 26.52
N TYR A 26 -9.65 0.36 25.31
CA TYR A 26 -10.87 0.22 24.54
C TYR A 26 -10.94 -1.18 23.93
N ASN A 27 -12.06 -1.88 24.15
CA ASN A 27 -12.26 -3.20 23.58
C ASN A 27 -12.99 -3.10 22.22
N THR A 28 -12.48 -3.81 21.23
CA THR A 28 -13.17 -4.08 19.96
C THR A 28 -13.42 -5.57 19.87
N ALA A 29 -14.69 -5.98 19.81
CA ALA A 29 -15.09 -7.38 19.73
C ALA A 29 -15.42 -7.77 18.29
N TYR A 30 -15.08 -9.00 17.92
CA TYR A 30 -15.26 -9.55 16.58
C TYR A 30 -16.12 -10.82 16.61
N SER A 31 -17.06 -10.93 15.67
CA SER A 31 -17.78 -12.15 15.38
C SER A 31 -17.50 -12.64 13.96
N TYR A 32 -17.71 -13.92 13.69
CA TYR A 32 -17.39 -14.56 12.42
C TYR A 32 -18.56 -15.37 11.88
N THR A 33 -18.59 -15.55 10.55
CA THR A 33 -19.42 -16.56 9.88
C THR A 33 -18.90 -17.97 10.21
N GLU A 34 -19.69 -19.00 9.88
CA GLU A 34 -19.23 -20.39 10.00
C GLU A 34 -17.98 -20.63 9.14
N ALA A 35 -17.97 -20.10 7.92
CA ALA A 35 -16.84 -20.11 6.99
C ALA A 35 -15.60 -19.34 7.51
N GLY A 36 -15.78 -18.41 8.45
CA GLY A 36 -14.69 -17.68 9.12
C GLY A 36 -14.42 -16.27 8.63
N ASP A 37 -15.30 -15.72 7.81
CA ASP A 37 -15.30 -14.31 7.44
C ASP A 37 -15.81 -13.45 8.61
N ILE A 38 -15.34 -12.21 8.74
CA ILE A 38 -15.76 -11.32 9.83
C ILE A 38 -17.24 -10.99 9.64
N LYS A 39 -18.11 -11.40 10.56
CA LYS A 39 -19.56 -11.18 10.49
C LYS A 39 -19.96 -9.85 11.12
N SER A 40 -19.30 -9.46 12.21
CA SER A 40 -19.51 -8.14 12.80
C SER A 40 -18.32 -7.69 13.65
N ILE A 41 -18.24 -6.38 13.83
CA ILE A 41 -17.33 -5.69 14.73
C ILE A 41 -18.18 -4.87 15.69
N ILE A 42 -17.85 -4.88 16.97
CA ILE A 42 -18.47 -4.03 18.00
C ILE A 42 -17.36 -3.25 18.68
N TYR A 43 -17.40 -1.92 18.55
CA TYR A 43 -16.42 -1.02 19.14
C TYR A 43 -16.79 -0.65 20.58
N ASN A 44 -15.81 -0.14 21.33
CA ASN A 44 -15.94 0.20 22.75
C ASN A 44 -17.04 1.23 23.08
N ASN A 45 -17.50 2.02 22.10
CA ASN A 45 -18.59 2.98 22.23
C ASN A 45 -19.98 2.40 21.88
N GLY A 46 -20.07 1.08 21.67
CA GLY A 46 -21.30 0.40 21.28
C GLY A 46 -21.69 0.53 19.81
N LYS A 47 -20.97 1.34 19.00
CA LYS A 47 -21.14 1.32 17.54
C LYS A 47 -20.68 -0.03 17.01
N SER A 48 -21.39 -0.53 16.00
CA SER A 48 -21.05 -1.79 15.34
C SER A 48 -21.01 -1.63 13.82
N VAL A 49 -20.33 -2.58 13.18
CA VAL A 49 -20.44 -2.82 11.74
C VAL A 49 -20.83 -4.28 11.55
N GLU A 50 -21.79 -4.54 10.68
CA GLU A 50 -22.25 -5.87 10.28
C GLU A 50 -21.87 -6.12 8.80
N TYR A 51 -21.43 -7.33 8.50
CA TYR A 51 -21.01 -7.73 7.16
C TYR A 51 -21.77 -8.97 6.71
N THR A 52 -22.24 -8.96 5.46
CA THR A 52 -22.83 -10.15 4.84
C THR A 52 -22.11 -10.50 3.54
N TYR A 53 -22.04 -11.80 3.28
CA TYR A 53 -21.32 -12.38 2.15
C TYR A 53 -22.27 -13.22 1.30
N ASN A 54 -21.96 -13.37 0.02
CA ASN A 54 -22.64 -14.35 -0.83
C ASN A 54 -22.09 -15.78 -0.60
N SER A 55 -22.62 -16.77 -1.33
CA SER A 55 -22.18 -18.17 -1.23
C SER A 55 -20.74 -18.42 -1.70
N LEU A 56 -20.12 -17.46 -2.41
CA LEU A 56 -18.72 -17.48 -2.82
C LEU A 56 -17.80 -16.78 -1.79
N ARG A 57 -18.35 -16.38 -0.63
CA ARG A 57 -17.68 -15.61 0.43
C ARG A 57 -17.24 -14.20 -0.01
N GLU A 58 -17.85 -13.67 -1.06
CA GLU A 58 -17.62 -12.31 -1.52
C GLU A 58 -18.50 -11.33 -0.74
N LEU A 59 -17.97 -10.15 -0.39
CA LEU A 59 -18.71 -9.13 0.33
C LEU A 59 -19.92 -8.66 -0.48
N ARG A 60 -21.10 -8.69 0.14
CA ARG A 60 -22.37 -8.25 -0.45
C ARG A 60 -22.99 -7.05 0.26
N GLN A 61 -22.80 -6.92 1.57
CA GLN A 61 -23.40 -5.83 2.34
C GLN A 61 -22.52 -5.42 3.50
N VAL A 62 -22.43 -4.11 3.74
CA VAL A 62 -21.88 -3.50 4.95
C VAL A 62 -22.96 -2.65 5.59
N LYS A 63 -23.17 -2.81 6.89
CA LYS A 63 -24.17 -2.03 7.63
C LYS A 63 -23.57 -1.48 8.91
N ASP A 64 -23.78 -0.20 9.16
CA ASP A 64 -23.18 0.54 10.28
C ASP A 64 -24.17 1.56 10.86
N ALA A 65 -23.66 2.61 11.53
CA ALA A 65 -24.46 3.70 12.07
C ALA A 65 -24.85 4.79 11.06
N LEU A 66 -24.29 4.80 9.85
CA LEU A 66 -24.69 5.69 8.75
C LEU A 66 -25.81 5.05 7.92
N GLY A 67 -25.77 3.74 7.71
CA GLY A 67 -26.85 2.97 7.11
C GLY A 67 -26.37 1.64 6.53
N THR A 68 -26.66 1.39 5.25
CA THR A 68 -26.34 0.11 4.59
C THR A 68 -25.80 0.33 3.19
N ILE A 69 -24.58 -0.11 2.96
CA ILE A 69 -23.93 -0.18 1.65
C ILE A 69 -24.21 -1.58 1.07
N ASN A 70 -24.71 -1.65 -0.16
CA ASN A 70 -24.93 -2.90 -0.89
C ASN A 70 -23.96 -2.99 -2.07
N ILE A 71 -23.38 -4.17 -2.27
CA ILE A 71 -22.39 -4.45 -3.30
C ILE A 71 -22.91 -5.61 -4.15
N GLU A 72 -23.03 -5.36 -5.44
CA GLU A 72 -23.24 -6.38 -6.46
C GLU A 72 -21.92 -6.63 -7.18
N SER A 73 -21.57 -7.89 -7.37
CA SER A 73 -20.32 -8.32 -8.01
C SER A 73 -20.61 -9.24 -9.20
N ASP A 74 -19.68 -9.26 -10.16
CA ASP A 74 -19.67 -10.28 -11.20
C ASP A 74 -19.17 -11.64 -10.68
N LYS A 75 -19.18 -12.64 -11.56
CA LYS A 75 -18.73 -14.02 -11.29
C LYS A 75 -17.24 -14.17 -10.91
N PHE A 76 -16.47 -13.09 -10.90
CA PHE A 76 -15.06 -13.07 -10.50
C PHE A 76 -14.84 -12.32 -9.17
N GLY A 77 -15.91 -11.83 -8.54
CA GLY A 77 -15.86 -11.04 -7.32
C GLY A 77 -15.47 -9.58 -7.54
N ARG A 78 -15.60 -9.05 -8.78
CA ARG A 78 -15.40 -7.61 -9.04
C ARG A 78 -16.71 -6.88 -8.86
N ALA A 79 -16.73 -5.84 -8.02
CA ALA A 79 -17.93 -5.04 -7.79
C ALA A 79 -18.39 -4.39 -9.11
N THR A 80 -19.59 -4.74 -9.59
CA THR A 80 -20.24 -4.14 -10.77
C THR A 80 -21.16 -2.99 -10.41
N LYS A 81 -21.57 -2.91 -9.15
CA LYS A 81 -22.44 -1.84 -8.64
C LYS A 81 -22.28 -1.74 -7.13
N VAL A 82 -22.18 -0.50 -6.63
CA VAL A 82 -22.21 -0.20 -5.21
C VAL A 82 -23.26 0.87 -4.96
N LEU A 83 -24.24 0.54 -4.13
CA LEU A 83 -25.25 1.45 -3.61
C LEU A 83 -24.85 1.85 -2.19
N ASP A 84 -24.66 3.14 -1.94
CA ASP A 84 -24.25 3.65 -0.64
C ASP A 84 -25.44 3.74 0.37
N TYR A 85 -25.17 4.26 1.57
CA TYR A 85 -26.18 4.38 2.61
C TYR A 85 -27.19 5.53 2.40
N ASN A 86 -26.92 6.48 1.50
CA ASN A 86 -27.85 7.54 1.08
C ASN A 86 -28.73 7.10 -0.10
N GLY A 87 -28.37 6.00 -0.77
CA GLY A 87 -28.99 5.55 -2.02
C GLY A 87 -28.29 6.07 -3.28
N ASP A 88 -27.10 6.66 -3.13
CA ASP A 88 -26.26 7.06 -4.26
C ASP A 88 -25.58 5.82 -4.87
N GLU A 89 -25.68 5.66 -6.19
CA GLU A 89 -25.22 4.47 -6.91
C GLU A 89 -23.99 4.77 -7.77
N VAL A 90 -22.94 3.97 -7.60
CA VAL A 90 -21.78 3.93 -8.50
C VAL A 90 -21.77 2.59 -9.23
N SER A 91 -21.77 2.64 -10.56
CA SER A 91 -21.83 1.46 -11.44
C SER A 91 -20.50 1.24 -12.17
N TYR A 92 -20.16 -0.02 -12.46
CA TYR A 92 -18.88 -0.41 -13.02
C TYR A 92 -19.04 -1.48 -14.11
N ARG A 93 -18.35 -1.28 -15.24
CA ARG A 93 -18.28 -2.25 -16.33
C ARG A 93 -16.84 -2.66 -16.56
N TYR A 94 -16.61 -3.96 -16.66
CA TYR A 94 -15.29 -4.54 -16.90
C TYR A 94 -15.16 -5.17 -18.27
N GLY A 95 -13.92 -5.26 -18.74
CA GLY A 95 -13.54 -6.06 -19.89
C GLY A 95 -13.21 -7.50 -19.52
N LYS A 96 -12.63 -8.21 -20.50
CA LYS A 96 -12.41 -9.66 -20.42
C LYS A 96 -11.31 -10.02 -19.41
N TYR A 97 -10.32 -9.16 -19.20
CA TYR A 97 -9.08 -9.47 -18.50
C TYR A 97 -8.98 -8.90 -17.08
N GLY A 98 -9.84 -7.95 -16.73
CA GLY A 98 -9.77 -7.26 -15.43
C GLY A 98 -10.11 -5.78 -15.54
N GLU A 99 -9.80 -5.19 -16.69
CA GLU A 99 -9.76 -3.78 -17.00
C GLU A 99 -11.12 -3.07 -16.82
N ARG A 100 -11.11 -1.92 -16.14
CA ARG A 100 -12.28 -1.06 -15.95
C ARG A 100 -12.62 -0.37 -17.27
N LEU A 101 -13.72 -0.73 -17.93
CA LEU A 101 -14.15 -0.11 -19.20
C LEU A 101 -15.14 1.05 -19.02
N LYS A 102 -15.84 1.13 -17.88
CA LYS A 102 -16.73 2.25 -17.54
C LYS A 102 -16.93 2.37 -16.03
N THR A 103 -16.98 3.60 -15.52
CA THR A 103 -17.55 3.94 -14.21
C THR A 103 -18.71 4.93 -14.44
N GLU A 104 -19.87 4.70 -13.83
CA GLU A 104 -21.04 5.57 -13.88
C GLU A 104 -21.32 6.15 -12.49
N TYR A 105 -21.68 7.43 -12.42
CA TYR A 105 -21.88 8.20 -11.20
C TYR A 105 -23.39 8.33 -10.88
N PRO A 106 -23.78 8.68 -9.63
CA PRO A 106 -25.19 8.78 -9.22
C PRO A 106 -26.03 9.78 -10.02
N ASP A 107 -25.40 10.80 -10.60
CA ASP A 107 -26.03 11.82 -11.45
C ASP A 107 -26.20 11.39 -12.92
N GLY A 108 -25.75 10.18 -13.27
CA GLY A 108 -25.77 9.65 -14.64
C GLY A 108 -24.58 10.06 -15.50
N ASN A 109 -23.66 10.90 -14.99
CA ASN A 109 -22.38 11.12 -15.65
C ASN A 109 -21.56 9.82 -15.65
N SER A 110 -20.64 9.69 -16.60
CA SER A 110 -19.81 8.50 -16.66
C SER A 110 -18.48 8.71 -17.36
N VAL A 111 -17.49 7.95 -16.89
CA VAL A 111 -16.15 7.89 -17.46
C VAL A 111 -15.99 6.54 -18.15
N SER A 112 -15.61 6.55 -19.42
CA SER A 112 -15.29 5.34 -20.20
C SER A 112 -13.78 5.28 -20.46
N TYR A 113 -13.24 4.06 -20.49
CA TYR A 113 -11.80 3.82 -20.62
C TYR A 113 -11.54 2.82 -21.75
N GLU A 114 -10.53 3.09 -22.56
CA GLU A 114 -10.05 2.23 -23.64
C GLU A 114 -8.60 1.82 -23.36
N TYR A 115 -8.24 0.59 -23.73
CA TYR A 115 -6.91 0.03 -23.47
C TYR A 115 -6.34 -0.61 -24.73
N ASP A 116 -5.01 -0.67 -24.81
CA ASP A 116 -4.35 -1.49 -25.81
C ASP A 116 -4.29 -2.98 -25.42
N LYS A 117 -3.71 -3.79 -26.31
CA LYS A 117 -3.53 -5.24 -26.13
C LYS A 117 -2.65 -5.64 -24.93
N TYR A 118 -1.99 -4.69 -24.26
CA TYR A 118 -1.19 -4.90 -23.05
C TYR A 118 -1.90 -4.37 -21.79
N LEU A 119 -3.18 -3.98 -21.90
CA LEU A 119 -4.00 -3.38 -20.84
C LEU A 119 -3.47 -2.04 -20.32
N ARG A 120 -2.79 -1.27 -21.19
CA ARG A 120 -2.40 0.12 -20.87
C ARG A 120 -3.50 1.06 -21.35
N LEU A 121 -3.91 2.00 -20.50
CA LEU A 121 -4.97 2.99 -20.79
C LEU A 121 -4.56 3.85 -21.99
N THR A 122 -5.28 3.77 -23.11
CA THR A 122 -5.00 4.56 -24.33
C THR A 122 -5.93 5.75 -24.50
N SER A 123 -7.16 5.68 -23.98
CA SER A 123 -8.12 6.78 -24.02
C SER A 123 -9.01 6.76 -22.77
N LEU A 124 -9.36 7.94 -22.28
CA LEU A 124 -10.36 8.18 -21.25
C LEU A 124 -11.37 9.18 -21.82
N THR A 125 -12.66 8.93 -21.65
CA THR A 125 -13.74 9.85 -22.12
C THR A 125 -14.75 10.13 -21.01
N SER A 126 -15.08 11.39 -20.77
CA SER A 126 -16.15 11.85 -19.86
C SER A 126 -17.00 12.91 -20.56
N GLY A 127 -18.24 12.58 -20.95
CA GLY A 127 -19.07 13.45 -21.78
C GLY A 127 -18.38 13.81 -23.10
N ASN A 128 -18.18 15.11 -23.35
CA ASN A 128 -17.45 15.62 -24.52
C ASN A 128 -15.92 15.71 -24.32
N LYS A 129 -15.41 15.42 -23.11
CA LYS A 129 -13.98 15.51 -22.77
C LYS A 129 -13.30 14.18 -23.04
N ARG A 130 -12.11 14.22 -23.65
CA ARG A 130 -11.29 13.05 -23.96
C ARG A 130 -9.84 13.30 -23.57
N VAL A 131 -9.20 12.30 -22.96
CA VAL A 131 -7.76 12.24 -22.74
C VAL A 131 -7.18 11.09 -23.56
N ASP A 132 -6.18 11.36 -24.39
CA ASP A 132 -5.44 10.33 -25.13
C ASP A 132 -4.04 10.12 -24.53
N TYR A 133 -3.58 8.87 -24.52
CA TYR A 133 -2.33 8.45 -23.90
C TYR A 133 -1.44 7.72 -24.91
N THR A 134 -0.21 8.18 -25.07
CA THR A 134 0.80 7.54 -25.94
C THR A 134 1.93 6.95 -25.11
N TYR A 135 2.32 5.72 -25.43
CA TYR A 135 3.41 4.99 -24.77
C TYR A 135 4.58 4.75 -25.73
N ASP A 136 5.78 4.64 -25.18
CA ASP A 136 6.93 4.15 -25.93
C ASP A 136 6.93 2.61 -26.11
N LYS A 137 7.97 2.11 -26.77
CA LYS A 137 8.20 0.68 -27.01
C LYS A 137 8.38 -0.16 -25.73
N ASP A 138 8.84 0.45 -24.64
CA ASP A 138 9.13 -0.22 -23.37
C ASP A 138 7.91 -0.18 -22.44
N GLY A 139 6.91 0.64 -22.80
CA GLY A 139 5.60 0.76 -22.18
C GLY A 139 5.47 1.87 -21.15
N ARG A 140 6.35 2.86 -21.21
CA ARG A 140 6.28 4.08 -20.38
C ARG A 140 5.43 5.13 -21.08
N LEU A 141 4.63 5.87 -20.32
CA LEU A 141 3.80 6.97 -20.83
C LEU A 141 4.71 8.11 -21.31
N ILE A 142 4.63 8.50 -22.59
CA ILE A 142 5.41 9.60 -23.18
C ILE A 142 4.58 10.84 -23.51
N ARG A 143 3.25 10.71 -23.63
CA ARG A 143 2.35 11.82 -23.93
C ARG A 143 0.96 11.59 -23.35
N LYS A 144 0.36 12.64 -22.79
CA LYS A 144 -1.04 12.72 -22.34
C LYS A 144 -1.68 13.98 -22.94
N ASP A 145 -2.60 13.83 -23.88
CA ASP A 145 -3.33 14.95 -24.50
C ASP A 145 -4.70 15.09 -23.81
N MET A 146 -4.94 16.19 -23.09
CA MET A 146 -6.12 16.38 -22.22
C MET A 146 -7.18 17.32 -22.79
N SER A 147 -6.85 18.05 -23.86
CA SER A 147 -7.80 18.78 -24.71
C SER A 147 -7.10 19.13 -26.03
N GLU A 148 -7.81 19.75 -26.98
CA GLU A 148 -7.21 20.21 -28.25
C GLU A 148 -5.96 21.09 -28.03
N ASP A 149 -5.91 21.82 -26.91
CA ASP A 149 -4.85 22.78 -26.59
C ASP A 149 -3.86 22.29 -25.53
N VAL A 150 -4.25 21.38 -24.62
CA VAL A 150 -3.49 21.07 -23.39
C VAL A 150 -2.91 19.66 -23.40
N SER A 151 -1.60 19.54 -23.22
CA SER A 151 -0.91 18.24 -23.19
C SER A 151 0.24 18.18 -22.17
N SER A 152 0.59 16.97 -21.74
CA SER A 152 1.77 16.65 -20.93
C SER A 152 2.69 15.74 -21.74
N ILE A 153 3.99 16.04 -21.75
CA ILE A 153 5.04 15.25 -22.40
C ILE A 153 6.00 14.73 -21.33
N TYR A 154 6.39 13.46 -21.46
CA TYR A 154 7.28 12.76 -20.54
C TYR A 154 8.46 12.18 -21.33
N GLU A 155 9.67 12.38 -20.83
CA GLU A 155 10.90 11.81 -21.39
C GLU A 155 11.62 11.01 -20.31
N TYR A 156 12.32 9.95 -20.71
CA TYR A 156 13.03 9.05 -19.80
C TYR A 156 14.51 8.94 -20.18
N ASN A 157 15.38 8.81 -19.19
CA ASN A 157 16.80 8.54 -19.41
C ASN A 157 17.05 7.06 -19.77
N GLU A 158 18.30 6.71 -20.08
CA GLU A 158 18.71 5.35 -20.46
C GLU A 158 18.49 4.30 -19.37
N ARG A 159 18.35 4.71 -18.09
CA ARG A 159 17.98 3.86 -16.95
C ARG A 159 16.46 3.69 -16.79
N GLY A 160 15.67 4.34 -17.64
CA GLY A 160 14.20 4.34 -17.60
C GLY A 160 13.58 5.24 -16.54
N LEU A 161 14.34 6.13 -15.91
CA LEU A 161 13.82 7.09 -14.93
C LEU A 161 13.34 8.35 -15.68
N LEU A 162 12.27 8.98 -15.20
CA LEU A 162 11.68 10.19 -15.81
C LEU A 162 12.71 11.32 -15.80
N SER A 163 13.29 11.66 -16.95
CA SER A 163 14.28 12.73 -17.10
C SER A 163 13.65 14.10 -17.33
N LYS A 164 12.42 14.16 -17.86
CA LYS A 164 11.68 15.42 -18.02
C LYS A 164 10.17 15.23 -18.03
N LEU A 165 9.47 16.19 -17.45
CA LEU A 165 8.02 16.40 -17.53
C LEU A 165 7.76 17.82 -18.06
N CYS A 166 6.91 17.98 -19.06
CA CYS A 166 6.57 19.28 -19.63
C CYS A 166 5.07 19.38 -19.91
N HIS A 167 4.41 20.43 -19.40
CA HIS A 167 3.01 20.74 -19.68
C HIS A 167 2.90 21.92 -20.66
N LEU A 168 2.06 21.75 -21.68
CA LEU A 168 1.84 22.68 -22.77
C LEU A 168 0.38 23.15 -22.81
N LYS A 169 0.14 24.42 -23.14
CA LYS A 169 -1.16 24.94 -23.62
C LYS A 169 -0.92 25.68 -24.94
N LYS A 170 -1.59 25.31 -26.03
CA LYS A 170 -1.37 25.87 -27.39
C LYS A 170 0.09 25.79 -27.85
N ASN A 171 0.77 24.68 -27.54
CA ASN A 171 2.22 24.47 -27.71
C ASN A 171 3.13 25.45 -26.95
N VAL A 172 2.58 26.30 -26.08
CA VAL A 172 3.36 27.14 -25.14
C VAL A 172 3.58 26.37 -23.85
N LYS A 173 4.83 26.34 -23.37
CA LYS A 173 5.23 25.73 -22.10
C LYS A 173 4.66 26.50 -20.90
N LEU A 174 3.81 25.83 -20.13
CA LEU A 174 3.28 26.35 -18.86
C LEU A 174 4.13 25.92 -17.66
N GLU A 175 4.68 24.71 -17.71
CA GLU A 175 5.43 24.08 -16.63
C GLU A 175 6.43 23.10 -17.27
N GLU A 176 7.69 23.08 -16.85
CA GLU A 176 8.66 22.05 -17.20
C GLU A 176 9.56 21.74 -16.01
N TYR A 177 9.87 20.45 -15.86
CA TYR A 177 10.71 19.89 -14.81
C TYR A 177 11.72 18.96 -15.48
N VAL A 178 13.01 19.17 -15.26
CA VAL A 178 14.10 18.31 -15.78
C VAL A 178 14.87 17.73 -14.60
N TYR A 179 14.99 16.40 -14.55
CA TYR A 179 15.44 15.64 -13.38
C TYR A 179 16.81 14.98 -13.63
N ASP A 180 17.76 15.18 -12.71
CA ASP A 180 18.96 14.35 -12.59
C ASP A 180 18.81 13.37 -11.42
N TYR A 181 19.50 12.24 -11.49
CA TYR A 181 19.45 11.19 -10.48
C TYR A 181 20.84 10.68 -10.10
N ASP A 182 21.02 10.27 -8.84
CA ASP A 182 22.17 9.45 -8.43
C ASP A 182 22.02 7.97 -8.87
N LEU A 183 23.00 7.13 -8.55
CA LEU A 183 22.98 5.70 -8.88
C LEU A 183 21.92 4.91 -8.12
N LEU A 184 21.43 5.39 -6.98
CA LEU A 184 20.36 4.77 -6.19
C LEU A 184 18.96 5.16 -6.71
N GLY A 185 18.86 6.21 -7.53
CA GLY A 185 17.59 6.72 -8.07
C GLY A 185 17.02 7.90 -7.29
N ASN A 186 17.81 8.51 -6.39
CA ASN A 186 17.41 9.75 -5.72
C ASN A 186 17.54 10.93 -6.67
N LYS A 187 16.56 11.85 -6.69
CA LYS A 187 16.57 13.06 -7.54
C LYS A 187 17.61 14.04 -7.01
N THR A 188 18.75 14.21 -7.67
CA THR A 188 19.83 15.11 -7.23
C THR A 188 19.69 16.54 -7.74
N LYS A 189 18.91 16.74 -8.82
CA LYS A 189 18.64 18.06 -9.41
C LYS A 189 17.23 18.10 -9.99
N ILE A 190 16.55 19.22 -9.85
CA ILE A 190 15.33 19.55 -10.60
C ILE A 190 15.47 20.96 -11.17
N VAL A 191 15.52 21.09 -12.50
CA VAL A 191 15.39 22.38 -13.18
C VAL A 191 13.90 22.63 -13.41
N ARG A 192 13.36 23.69 -12.80
CA ARG A 192 11.96 24.09 -12.93
C ARG A 192 11.86 25.31 -13.85
N HIS A 193 10.95 25.26 -14.82
CA HIS A 193 10.56 26.42 -15.63
C HIS A 193 9.03 26.57 -15.56
N ARG A 194 8.54 27.55 -14.81
CA ARG A 194 7.12 27.78 -14.58
C ARG A 194 6.67 29.05 -15.30
N ASP A 195 5.54 29.02 -15.99
CA ASP A 195 4.99 30.23 -16.64
C ASP A 195 4.54 31.24 -15.58
N VAL A 196 5.25 32.37 -15.57
CA VAL A 196 5.07 33.53 -14.69
C VAL A 196 3.99 34.50 -15.20
N THR A 197 3.40 34.25 -16.37
CA THR A 197 2.43 35.16 -16.99
C THR A 197 1.19 35.31 -16.10
N PRO A 198 0.83 36.54 -15.66
CA PRO A 198 -0.24 36.74 -14.69
C PRO A 198 -1.66 36.54 -15.25
N LYS A 199 -1.77 36.28 -16.55
CA LYS A 199 -3.03 36.16 -17.28
C LYS A 199 -3.86 35.00 -16.73
N GLY A 200 -5.10 35.27 -16.35
CA GLY A 200 -6.01 34.24 -15.82
C GLY A 200 -5.85 33.90 -14.34
N ILE A 201 -4.76 34.32 -13.68
CA ILE A 201 -4.65 34.20 -12.22
C ILE A 201 -5.67 35.16 -11.60
N LYS A 202 -6.50 34.65 -10.69
CA LYS A 202 -7.59 35.42 -10.06
C LYS A 202 -7.11 36.72 -9.44
N GLU A 203 -7.71 37.84 -9.86
CA GLU A 203 -7.43 39.17 -9.32
C GLU A 203 -7.82 39.25 -7.83
N ASN A 204 -6.82 39.23 -6.94
CA ASN A 204 -6.96 39.38 -5.49
C ASN A 204 -5.61 39.75 -4.85
N ASP A 205 -5.63 40.03 -3.53
CA ASP A 205 -4.45 40.43 -2.74
C ASP A 205 -3.32 39.37 -2.68
N ASN A 206 -3.55 38.13 -3.16
CA ASN A 206 -2.54 37.08 -3.24
C ASN A 206 -1.91 36.96 -4.64
N LYS A 207 -2.45 37.62 -5.68
CA LYS A 207 -1.97 37.52 -7.07
C LYS A 207 -0.48 37.87 -7.19
N GLU A 208 -0.06 39.03 -6.69
CA GLU A 208 1.35 39.46 -6.73
C GLU A 208 2.29 38.53 -5.94
N LYS A 209 1.80 37.94 -4.85
CA LYS A 209 2.56 36.94 -4.06
C LYS A 209 2.74 35.64 -4.85
N ILE A 210 1.69 35.17 -5.53
CA ILE A 210 1.73 34.00 -6.43
C ILE A 210 2.71 34.24 -7.59
N ILE A 211 2.71 35.44 -8.18
CA ILE A 211 3.63 35.81 -9.27
C ILE A 211 5.08 35.84 -8.76
N HIS A 212 5.35 36.48 -7.62
CA HIS A 212 6.70 36.46 -7.03
C HIS A 212 7.17 35.03 -6.73
N LYS A 213 6.28 34.17 -6.21
CA LYS A 213 6.58 32.76 -5.97
C LYS A 213 6.85 31.98 -7.26
N LEU A 214 6.11 32.23 -8.33
CA LEU A 214 6.39 31.66 -9.67
C LEU A 214 7.80 32.03 -10.16
N TRP A 215 8.24 33.27 -9.99
CA TRP A 215 9.61 33.68 -10.31
C TRP A 215 10.66 32.99 -9.43
N ASP A 216 10.41 32.92 -8.12
CA ASP A 216 11.27 32.25 -7.13
C ASP A 216 11.42 30.74 -7.36
N ASP A 217 10.36 30.08 -7.84
CA ASP A 217 10.31 28.62 -8.05
C ASP A 217 10.71 28.20 -9.46
N SER A 218 10.74 29.12 -10.43
CA SER A 218 11.23 28.87 -11.79
C SER A 218 12.77 28.89 -11.84
N ALA A 219 13.39 28.01 -11.05
CA ALA A 219 14.82 27.95 -10.80
C ALA A 219 15.38 26.52 -10.86
N THR A 220 16.71 26.37 -10.75
CA THR A 220 17.35 25.07 -10.55
C THR A 220 17.49 24.76 -9.07
N PHE A 221 17.01 23.59 -8.66
CA PHE A 221 17.14 23.06 -7.31
C PHE A 221 18.10 21.88 -7.30
N TYR A 222 18.92 21.78 -6.25
CA TYR A 222 19.85 20.68 -5.99
C TYR A 222 19.52 20.03 -4.65
N TYR A 223 19.64 18.71 -4.60
CA TYR A 223 19.26 17.89 -3.46
C TYR A 223 20.41 16.95 -3.08
N SER A 224 20.68 16.84 -1.78
CA SER A 224 21.68 15.92 -1.24
C SER A 224 21.05 14.95 -0.24
N TYR A 225 21.54 13.73 -0.23
CA TYR A 225 21.01 12.63 0.58
C TYR A 225 22.11 12.02 1.45
N ASP A 226 21.73 11.38 2.56
CA ASP A 226 22.65 10.55 3.34
C ASP A 226 22.75 9.11 2.78
N ALA A 227 23.53 8.27 3.46
CA ALA A 227 23.76 6.87 3.05
C ALA A 227 22.51 5.97 3.15
N LEU A 228 21.41 6.45 3.74
CA LEU A 228 20.11 5.78 3.79
C LEU A 228 19.11 6.42 2.81
N SER A 229 19.60 7.22 1.84
CA SER A 229 18.80 7.97 0.88
C SER A 229 17.82 8.98 1.52
N ARG A 230 18.06 9.44 2.76
CA ARG A 230 17.21 10.46 3.41
C ARG A 230 17.65 11.85 2.96
N LEU A 231 16.70 12.74 2.65
CA LEU A 231 16.98 14.10 2.15
C LEU A 231 17.60 14.98 3.24
N ILE A 232 18.87 15.37 3.09
CA ILE A 232 19.62 16.17 4.09
C ILE A 232 19.87 17.63 3.68
N GLU A 233 19.82 17.98 2.41
CA GLU A 233 20.04 19.37 1.97
C GLU A 233 19.29 19.70 0.67
N VAL A 234 18.73 20.91 0.62
CA VAL A 234 18.08 21.52 -0.54
C VAL A 234 18.74 22.87 -0.81
N LYS A 235 19.14 23.11 -2.05
CA LYS A 235 19.65 24.40 -2.54
C LYS A 235 18.87 24.86 -3.76
N ARG A 236 18.74 26.17 -3.94
CA ARG A 236 18.22 26.82 -5.15
C ARG A 236 19.35 27.66 -5.75
N GLY A 237 19.89 27.21 -6.88
CA GLY A 237 21.24 27.60 -7.29
C GLY A 237 22.24 27.26 -6.18
N ASP A 238 23.10 28.20 -5.81
CA ASP A 238 24.05 28.03 -4.69
C ASP A 238 23.45 28.40 -3.31
N ARG A 239 22.27 29.02 -3.26
CA ARG A 239 21.61 29.42 -2.00
C ARG A 239 21.01 28.20 -1.32
N LEU A 240 21.40 27.96 -0.06
CA LEU A 240 20.71 27.02 0.82
C LEU A 240 19.23 27.39 0.90
N VAL A 241 18.34 26.39 0.87
CA VAL A 241 16.89 26.56 1.13
C VAL A 241 16.57 25.91 2.47
N SER A 242 16.89 24.62 2.59
CA SER A 242 16.65 23.79 3.77
C SER A 242 17.81 22.83 3.99
N LYS A 243 18.15 22.55 5.25
CA LYS A 243 19.04 21.47 5.66
C LYS A 243 18.38 20.66 6.76
N TYR A 244 18.41 19.34 6.65
CA TYR A 244 17.80 18.41 7.58
C TYR A 244 18.86 17.54 8.25
N THR A 245 18.61 17.14 9.49
CA THR A 245 19.37 16.10 10.20
C THR A 245 18.40 15.06 10.75
N TYR A 246 18.88 13.83 10.98
CA TYR A 246 18.04 12.72 11.42
C TYR A 246 18.76 11.83 12.43
N ASP A 247 18.02 11.32 13.40
CA ASP A 247 18.51 10.32 14.35
C ASP A 247 18.62 8.92 13.70
N ALA A 248 18.99 7.93 14.52
CA ALA A 248 19.10 6.53 14.11
C ALA A 248 17.76 5.85 13.78
N TYR A 249 16.62 6.42 14.19
CA TYR A 249 15.26 5.93 13.93
C TYR A 249 14.57 6.70 12.79
N GLY A 250 15.27 7.64 12.14
CA GLY A 250 14.72 8.44 11.04
C GLY A 250 13.85 9.61 11.49
N ASN A 251 13.81 9.95 12.78
CA ASN A 251 13.21 11.19 13.24
C ASN A 251 14.08 12.38 12.79
N ARG A 252 13.46 13.43 12.27
CA ARG A 252 14.16 14.66 11.84
C ARG A 252 14.63 15.46 13.06
N GLU A 253 15.91 15.43 13.44
CA GLU A 253 16.43 16.14 14.61
C GLU A 253 16.42 17.68 14.44
N SER A 254 16.72 18.18 13.24
CA SER A 254 16.65 19.61 12.94
C SER A 254 16.23 19.94 11.50
N LEU A 255 15.70 21.15 11.34
CA LEU A 255 15.50 21.85 10.08
C LEU A 255 16.17 23.21 10.20
N LYS A 256 17.19 23.47 9.38
CA LYS A 256 17.79 24.79 9.21
C LYS A 256 17.36 25.41 7.88
N SER A 257 16.80 26.61 7.92
CA SER A 257 16.40 27.39 6.75
C SER A 257 17.49 28.38 6.30
N ASP A 258 17.26 28.99 5.13
CA ASP A 258 18.18 29.89 4.44
C ASP A 258 18.55 31.20 5.17
N ASN A 259 17.73 31.60 6.14
CA ASN A 259 17.89 32.79 6.98
C ASN A 259 18.51 32.49 8.36
N ASP A 260 19.30 31.40 8.43
CA ASP A 260 19.92 30.84 9.64
C ASP A 260 18.95 30.47 10.78
N LEU A 261 17.64 30.45 10.52
CA LEU A 261 16.67 29.89 11.46
C LEU A 261 16.85 28.37 11.55
N GLU A 262 17.14 27.89 12.75
CA GLU A 262 17.13 26.46 13.08
C GLU A 262 15.93 26.13 13.98
N ILE A 263 15.13 25.17 13.54
CA ILE A 263 14.15 24.46 14.35
C ILE A 263 14.78 23.13 14.75
N ARG A 264 14.74 22.80 16.05
CA ARG A 264 15.15 21.51 16.60
C ARG A 264 13.93 20.77 17.08
N TYR A 265 13.82 19.51 16.73
CA TYR A 265 12.72 18.66 17.11
C TYR A 265 13.15 17.74 18.24
N THR A 266 12.24 17.41 19.15
CA THR A 266 12.50 16.48 20.25
C THR A 266 11.44 15.41 20.26
N TYR A 267 11.86 14.16 20.41
CA TYR A 267 11.02 12.98 20.33
C TYR A 267 11.03 12.23 21.66
N ASP A 268 9.97 11.49 21.96
CA ASP A 268 9.96 10.53 23.06
C ASP A 268 10.45 9.13 22.62
N ALA A 269 10.46 8.18 23.55
CA ALA A 269 10.94 6.81 23.31
C ALA A 269 10.03 5.96 22.40
N LEU A 270 8.97 6.54 21.83
CA LEU A 270 8.06 5.92 20.85
C LEU A 270 8.07 6.70 19.52
N ASP A 271 9.15 7.45 19.24
CA ASP A 271 9.34 8.28 18.04
C ASP A 271 8.25 9.37 17.87
N ARG A 272 7.58 9.77 18.95
CA ARG A 272 6.53 10.80 18.93
C ARG A 272 7.16 12.17 19.06
N LEU A 273 6.89 13.08 18.12
CA LEU A 273 7.39 14.45 18.16
C LEU A 273 6.73 15.18 19.33
N ILE A 274 7.45 15.47 20.41
CA ILE A 274 6.89 16.15 21.60
C ILE A 274 7.16 17.66 21.61
N LYS A 275 8.16 18.16 20.87
CA LYS A 275 8.53 19.58 20.89
C LYS A 275 9.24 20.05 19.61
N GLU A 276 8.91 21.27 19.18
CA GLU A 276 9.76 22.15 18.35
C GLU A 276 10.40 23.23 19.22
N GLY A 277 11.73 23.35 19.18
CA GLY A 277 12.52 24.40 19.84
C GLY A 277 13.35 25.23 18.87
N GLY A 278 13.76 26.43 19.27
CA GLY A 278 14.63 27.32 18.51
C GLY A 278 14.34 28.78 18.81
N LEU A 279 14.89 29.71 18.01
CA LEU A 279 14.55 31.14 18.11
C LEU A 279 13.13 31.46 17.61
N GLN A 280 12.54 30.55 16.80
CA GLN A 280 11.18 30.67 16.25
C GLN A 280 10.26 29.52 16.68
N GLY A 281 10.81 28.31 16.86
CA GLY A 281 10.07 27.15 17.32
C GLY A 281 9.85 27.14 18.83
N ASN A 282 8.59 27.15 19.26
CA ASN A 282 8.19 26.88 20.65
C ASN A 282 6.84 26.15 20.68
N LYS A 283 6.72 25.09 19.86
CA LYS A 283 5.54 24.23 19.84
C LYS A 283 5.74 23.00 20.69
N THR A 284 4.68 22.55 21.35
CA THR A 284 4.60 21.26 22.04
C THR A 284 3.42 20.45 21.50
N TYR A 285 3.55 19.14 21.61
CA TYR A 285 2.69 18.17 20.96
C TYR A 285 2.31 17.08 21.98
N GLU A 286 1.03 16.74 22.07
CA GLU A 286 0.53 15.71 22.98
C GLU A 286 -0.18 14.59 22.21
N TYR A 287 -0.07 13.35 22.68
CA TYR A 287 -0.61 12.16 22.04
C TYR A 287 -1.46 11.34 23.00
N ASP A 288 -2.50 10.67 22.46
CA ASP A 288 -3.20 9.61 23.19
C ASP A 288 -2.29 8.35 23.37
N LYS A 289 -2.73 7.38 24.17
CA LYS A 289 -1.95 6.14 24.40
C LYS A 289 -1.87 5.24 23.15
N ARG A 290 -2.76 5.42 22.16
CA ARG A 290 -2.67 4.78 20.83
C ARG A 290 -1.65 5.47 19.90
N GLY A 291 -1.07 6.59 20.31
CA GLY A 291 -0.10 7.34 19.51
C GLY A 291 -0.72 8.28 18.46
N ASN A 292 -1.98 8.70 18.62
CA ASN A 292 -2.59 9.73 17.78
C ASN A 292 -2.40 11.12 18.41
N LEU A 293 -2.01 12.13 17.62
CA LEU A 293 -1.73 13.48 18.08
C LEU A 293 -3.02 14.20 18.49
N ILE A 294 -3.20 14.52 19.77
CA ILE A 294 -4.41 15.17 20.32
C ILE A 294 -4.28 16.68 20.54
N ASP A 295 -3.04 17.21 20.62
CA ASP A 295 -2.79 18.64 20.90
C ASP A 295 -1.62 19.20 20.09
N ILE A 296 -1.75 20.45 19.64
CA ILE A 296 -0.59 21.30 19.31
C ILE A 296 -0.75 22.62 20.06
N THR A 297 0.28 22.98 20.82
CA THR A 297 0.36 24.21 21.60
C THR A 297 1.57 25.01 21.14
N ASP A 298 1.41 26.29 20.80
CA ASP A 298 2.48 27.21 20.38
C ASP A 298 2.65 28.33 21.41
N ARG A 299 3.86 28.52 21.93
CA ARG A 299 4.19 29.51 22.98
C ARG A 299 3.25 29.43 24.20
N GLY A 300 2.87 28.21 24.58
CA GLY A 300 1.96 27.95 25.70
C GLY A 300 0.48 28.17 25.41
N LYS A 301 0.10 28.53 24.18
CA LYS A 301 -1.29 28.68 23.73
C LYS A 301 -1.66 27.54 22.80
N ARG A 302 -2.73 26.82 23.10
CA ARG A 302 -3.25 25.75 22.24
C ARG A 302 -3.63 26.33 20.88
N VAL A 303 -3.06 25.78 19.79
CA VAL A 303 -3.32 26.21 18.40
C VAL A 303 -4.15 25.21 17.61
N ARG A 304 -4.03 23.92 17.92
CA ARG A 304 -4.87 22.83 17.37
C ARG A 304 -5.20 21.82 18.46
N ALA A 305 -6.34 21.15 18.31
CA ALA A 305 -6.67 19.96 19.08
C ALA A 305 -7.41 18.96 18.18
N TYR A 306 -7.32 17.68 18.52
CA TYR A 306 -7.85 16.58 17.72
C TYR A 306 -8.47 15.51 18.62
N GLU A 307 -9.55 14.89 18.14
CA GLU A 307 -10.12 13.71 18.76
C GLU A 307 -10.26 12.60 17.73
N TYR A 308 -9.88 11.40 18.15
CA TYR A 308 -9.94 10.20 17.33
C TYR A 308 -11.08 9.30 17.79
N ASP A 309 -11.72 8.63 16.84
CA ASP A 309 -12.78 7.68 17.12
C ASP A 309 -12.26 6.33 17.64
N THR A 310 -13.14 5.35 17.81
CA THR A 310 -12.78 4.00 18.28
C THR A 310 -11.97 3.17 17.30
N THR A 311 -11.86 3.57 16.03
CA THR A 311 -10.91 3.01 15.05
C THR A 311 -9.58 3.78 15.05
N GLY A 312 -9.51 4.86 15.84
CA GLY A 312 -8.41 5.80 15.86
C GLY A 312 -8.30 6.62 14.58
N ARG A 313 -9.42 6.92 13.90
CA ARG A 313 -9.46 7.86 12.76
C ARG A 313 -9.87 9.23 13.28
N LEU A 314 -9.38 10.30 12.65
CA LEU A 314 -9.66 11.68 13.09
C LEU A 314 -11.16 11.94 12.98
N GLY A 315 -11.87 12.02 14.10
CA GLY A 315 -13.33 12.21 14.16
C GLY A 315 -13.74 13.66 14.40
N LEU A 316 -12.86 14.47 15.00
CA LEU A 316 -13.08 15.89 15.25
C LEU A 316 -11.74 16.64 15.34
N SER A 317 -11.65 17.82 14.73
CA SER A 317 -10.51 18.73 14.88
C SER A 317 -10.97 20.13 15.26
N TYR A 318 -10.07 20.87 15.90
CA TYR A 318 -10.32 22.23 16.38
C TYR A 318 -9.14 23.15 16.05
N SER A 319 -9.43 24.42 15.78
CA SER A 319 -8.42 25.46 15.56
C SER A 319 -8.61 26.67 16.47
N ASN A 320 -7.51 27.35 16.79
CA ASN A 320 -7.49 28.65 17.47
C ASN A 320 -8.18 29.81 16.73
N LEU A 321 -8.76 29.56 15.54
CA LEU A 321 -9.59 30.51 14.80
C LEU A 321 -11.09 30.38 15.14
N GLY A 322 -11.45 29.62 16.19
CA GLY A 322 -12.84 29.39 16.59
C GLY A 322 -13.61 28.46 15.66
N LYS A 323 -12.89 27.63 14.88
CA LYS A 323 -13.47 26.61 13.99
C LYS A 323 -13.28 25.21 14.57
N ALA A 324 -14.31 24.39 14.48
CA ALA A 324 -14.26 22.96 14.72
C ALA A 324 -14.79 22.19 13.50
N ARG A 325 -14.26 20.99 13.23
CA ARG A 325 -14.65 20.19 12.07
C ARG A 325 -14.81 18.72 12.45
N ASN A 326 -16.03 18.21 12.30
CA ASN A 326 -16.39 16.81 12.47
C ASN A 326 -16.15 16.04 11.16
N TYR A 327 -15.76 14.77 11.26
CA TYR A 327 -15.50 13.87 10.12
C TYR A 327 -16.35 12.61 10.26
N SER A 328 -17.08 12.24 9.21
CA SER A 328 -17.82 10.98 9.15
C SER A 328 -17.03 9.90 8.40
N TYR A 329 -17.11 8.66 8.89
CA TYR A 329 -16.58 7.47 8.20
C TYR A 329 -17.63 6.38 8.18
N ASP A 330 -17.61 5.56 7.14
CA ASP A 330 -18.43 4.36 7.04
C ASP A 330 -17.76 3.12 7.66
N GLY A 331 -18.50 2.01 7.69
CA GLY A 331 -18.06 0.70 8.18
C GLY A 331 -16.98 0.00 7.33
N LEU A 332 -16.54 0.64 6.24
CA LEU A 332 -15.35 0.28 5.46
C LEU A 332 -14.14 1.20 5.77
N GLY A 333 -14.31 2.19 6.66
CA GLY A 333 -13.27 3.14 7.06
C GLY A 333 -13.00 4.24 6.03
N ASN A 334 -13.92 4.51 5.10
CA ASN A 334 -13.76 5.62 4.15
C ASN A 334 -14.34 6.90 4.74
N ARG A 335 -13.68 8.05 4.54
CA ARG A 335 -14.23 9.35 4.95
C ARG A 335 -15.38 9.72 4.02
N MET A 336 -16.57 9.94 4.58
CA MET A 336 -17.83 10.18 3.84
C MET A 336 -18.27 11.64 3.81
N GLY A 337 -17.69 12.48 4.65
CA GLY A 337 -18.00 13.91 4.66
C GLY A 337 -17.30 14.64 5.80
N ILE A 338 -17.53 15.95 5.84
CA ILE A 338 -17.15 16.82 6.95
C ILE A 338 -18.28 17.78 7.32
N LYS A 339 -18.31 18.22 8.58
CA LYS A 339 -19.17 19.32 9.05
C LYS A 339 -18.32 20.30 9.82
N GLU A 340 -18.23 21.54 9.35
CA GLU A 340 -17.51 22.62 10.02
C GLU A 340 -18.48 23.53 10.78
N TYR A 341 -18.04 23.95 11.95
CA TYR A 341 -18.77 24.80 12.89
C TYR A 341 -17.90 26.03 13.21
N GLU A 342 -18.52 27.21 13.22
CA GLU A 342 -17.85 28.48 13.57
C GLU A 342 -18.49 29.06 14.84
N SER A 343 -17.69 29.28 15.89
CA SER A 343 -18.11 30.10 17.03
C SER A 343 -17.78 31.57 16.79
N LYS A 344 -18.77 32.46 16.96
CA LYS A 344 -18.53 33.92 16.95
C LYS A 344 -17.76 34.42 18.19
N VAL A 345 -17.63 33.60 19.23
CA VAL A 345 -16.96 33.93 20.49
C VAL A 345 -15.61 33.22 20.50
N GLY A 346 -14.59 33.82 19.86
CA GLY A 346 -13.32 33.13 19.62
C GLY A 346 -12.10 34.00 19.25
N TYR A 347 -12.20 35.33 19.21
CA TYR A 347 -11.02 36.20 19.05
C TYR A 347 -10.33 36.42 20.41
N GLY A 348 -9.49 35.48 20.84
CA GLY A 348 -8.77 35.60 22.12
C GLY A 348 -7.92 34.38 22.48
N GLU A 349 -7.05 34.54 23.48
CA GLU A 349 -5.99 33.56 23.82
C GLU A 349 -6.52 32.20 24.34
N ASP A 350 -7.80 32.12 24.71
CA ASP A 350 -8.51 30.91 25.16
C ASP A 350 -9.39 30.26 24.07
N GLY A 351 -9.30 30.67 22.80
CA GLY A 351 -10.25 30.38 21.71
C GLY A 351 -10.56 28.90 21.39
N LEU A 352 -9.87 27.94 22.00
CA LEU A 352 -10.16 26.50 21.91
C LEU A 352 -10.97 25.94 23.10
N LYS A 353 -11.10 26.64 24.22
CA LYS A 353 -11.80 26.15 25.43
C LYS A 353 -13.33 26.20 25.35
N ILE A 354 -13.91 26.88 24.36
CA ILE A 354 -15.35 27.21 24.34
C ILE A 354 -16.16 26.23 23.48
N ILE A 355 -15.56 25.59 22.47
CA ILE A 355 -16.24 24.57 21.66
C ILE A 355 -16.11 23.21 22.37
N LEU A 356 -16.91 23.01 23.41
CA LEU A 356 -17.09 21.68 23.99
C LEU A 356 -17.72 20.77 22.94
N LYS A 357 -17.17 19.54 22.80
CA LYS A 357 -17.71 18.48 21.93
C LYS A 357 -19.22 18.27 22.13
N GLU A 358 -19.65 18.35 23.39
CA GLU A 358 -21.02 18.18 23.87
C GLU A 358 -21.98 19.26 23.32
N SER A 359 -21.47 20.46 22.99
CA SER A 359 -22.25 21.56 22.41
C SER A 359 -22.33 21.51 20.88
N LEU A 360 -21.49 20.73 20.19
CA LEU A 360 -21.48 20.68 18.71
C LEU A 360 -22.77 20.13 18.11
N SER A 361 -23.46 19.22 18.82
CA SER A 361 -24.75 18.68 18.39
C SER A 361 -25.90 19.69 18.42
N GLU A 362 -25.73 20.81 19.12
CA GLU A 362 -26.72 21.89 19.22
C GLU A 362 -26.49 23.00 18.18
N LEU A 363 -25.35 22.98 17.47
CA LEU A 363 -24.98 23.98 16.49
C LEU A 363 -25.37 23.57 15.07
N THR A 364 -25.85 24.53 14.27
CA THR A 364 -25.94 24.36 12.82
C THR A 364 -24.53 24.48 12.22
N PRO A 365 -24.10 23.54 11.35
CA PRO A 365 -22.86 23.69 10.58
C PRO A 365 -22.85 24.99 9.75
N SER A 366 -21.68 25.64 9.68
CA SER A 366 -21.47 26.78 8.77
C SER A 366 -21.15 26.33 7.35
N TYR A 367 -20.62 25.11 7.23
CA TYR A 367 -20.15 24.48 5.99
C TYR A 367 -20.19 22.95 6.15
N GLU A 368 -20.65 22.24 5.12
CA GLU A 368 -20.71 20.77 5.08
C GLU A 368 -20.19 20.25 3.73
N GLU A 369 -19.54 19.09 3.75
CA GLU A 369 -19.19 18.31 2.55
C GLU A 369 -19.72 16.88 2.70
N SER A 370 -20.26 16.33 1.62
CA SER A 370 -20.60 14.89 1.48
C SER A 370 -19.90 14.32 0.24
N TYR A 371 -19.42 13.08 0.34
CA TYR A 371 -18.58 12.46 -0.68
C TYR A 371 -19.21 11.24 -1.35
N ILE A 372 -19.22 11.24 -2.68
CA ILE A 372 -19.41 10.02 -3.48
C ILE A 372 -18.03 9.45 -3.78
N LEU A 373 -17.82 8.17 -3.49
CA LEU A 373 -16.51 7.52 -3.60
C LEU A 373 -16.54 6.31 -4.54
N ASP A 374 -15.49 6.13 -5.33
CA ASP A 374 -15.21 4.89 -6.03
C ASP A 374 -14.75 3.84 -4.99
N ARG A 375 -15.64 2.90 -4.66
CA ARG A 375 -15.37 1.87 -3.65
C ARG A 375 -14.45 0.77 -4.13
N THR A 376 -13.96 0.84 -5.36
CA THR A 376 -12.97 -0.09 -5.92
C THR A 376 -11.53 0.44 -5.85
N ARG A 377 -11.32 1.66 -5.31
CA ARG A 377 -9.99 2.29 -5.20
C ARG A 377 -9.71 2.69 -3.75
N ALA A 378 -8.52 2.30 -3.25
CA ALA A 378 -8.06 2.63 -1.90
C ALA A 378 -7.64 4.10 -1.74
N ASP A 379 -7.20 4.71 -2.84
CA ASP A 379 -6.79 6.09 -3.01
C ASP A 379 -7.38 6.65 -4.32
N HIS A 380 -7.26 7.97 -4.55
CA HIS A 380 -7.80 8.63 -5.76
C HIS A 380 -9.27 8.26 -6.06
N ASN A 381 -10.07 8.20 -4.99
CA ASN A 381 -11.41 7.61 -5.00
C ASN A 381 -12.55 8.62 -4.84
N LEU A 382 -12.29 9.92 -4.63
CA LEU A 382 -13.35 10.92 -4.52
C LEU A 382 -13.95 11.23 -5.90
N LEU A 383 -15.11 10.66 -6.21
CA LEU A 383 -15.82 10.89 -7.48
C LEU A 383 -16.58 12.20 -7.48
N GLN A 384 -17.28 12.53 -6.39
CA GLN A 384 -18.01 13.80 -6.26
C GLN A 384 -17.91 14.37 -4.84
N ASN A 385 -17.73 15.68 -4.73
CA ASN A 385 -17.86 16.44 -3.48
C ASN A 385 -19.08 17.35 -3.56
N LYS A 386 -20.08 17.08 -2.72
CA LYS A 386 -21.25 17.92 -2.53
C LYS A 386 -21.02 18.85 -1.33
N THR A 387 -20.79 20.13 -1.62
CA THR A 387 -20.61 21.20 -0.63
C THR A 387 -21.94 21.90 -0.34
N ILE A 388 -22.20 22.19 0.94
CA ILE A 388 -23.28 23.10 1.38
C ILE A 388 -22.68 24.21 2.24
N LYS A 389 -22.93 25.48 1.88
CA LYS A 389 -22.42 26.66 2.60
C LYS A 389 -23.50 27.73 2.69
N ARG A 390 -23.95 28.06 3.90
CA ARG A 390 -25.01 29.07 4.16
C ARG A 390 -26.28 28.85 3.29
N GLY A 391 -26.65 27.59 3.05
CA GLY A 391 -27.79 27.20 2.22
C GLY A 391 -27.52 27.14 0.71
N SER A 392 -26.38 27.64 0.21
CA SER A 392 -25.95 27.43 -1.17
C SER A 392 -25.30 26.05 -1.31
N GLN A 393 -25.69 25.29 -2.33
CA GLN A 393 -25.11 23.99 -2.66
C GLN A 393 -24.20 24.12 -3.89
N ALA A 394 -23.05 23.44 -3.87
CA ALA A 394 -22.19 23.21 -5.02
C ALA A 394 -21.88 21.71 -5.13
N ILE A 395 -21.66 21.21 -6.33
CA ILE A 395 -21.17 19.85 -6.59
C ILE A 395 -19.94 19.96 -7.47
N GLN A 396 -18.84 19.37 -7.01
CA GLN A 396 -17.63 19.19 -7.79
C GLN A 396 -17.53 17.70 -8.17
N SER A 397 -17.59 17.39 -9.46
CA SER A 397 -17.38 16.03 -9.99
C SER A 397 -15.93 15.89 -10.47
N TYR A 398 -15.31 14.74 -10.25
CA TYR A 398 -13.90 14.49 -10.53
C TYR A 398 -13.72 13.29 -11.45
N VAL A 399 -12.87 13.46 -12.45
CA VAL A 399 -12.53 12.42 -13.42
C VAL A 399 -11.11 11.94 -13.16
N TRP A 400 -10.94 10.62 -13.03
CA TRP A 400 -9.69 10.01 -12.59
C TRP A 400 -9.04 9.17 -13.69
N ASP A 401 -7.74 9.35 -13.86
CA ASP A 401 -6.83 8.36 -14.46
C ASP A 401 -5.93 7.78 -13.34
N PHE A 402 -4.62 7.71 -13.54
CA PHE A 402 -3.62 7.43 -12.51
C PHE A 402 -3.61 8.49 -11.40
N ASN A 403 -4.00 9.74 -11.73
CA ASN A 403 -4.25 10.87 -10.83
C ASN A 403 -5.58 11.57 -11.25
N VAL A 404 -5.93 12.72 -10.66
CA VAL A 404 -7.12 13.50 -11.12
C VAL A 404 -6.82 14.16 -12.47
N ALA A 405 -7.69 13.96 -13.45
CA ALA A 405 -7.58 14.53 -14.80
C ALA A 405 -8.38 15.83 -14.92
N TYR A 406 -9.64 15.80 -14.48
CA TYR A 406 -10.56 16.94 -14.55
C TYR A 406 -11.38 17.12 -13.26
N MET A 407 -11.86 18.34 -13.08
CA MET A 407 -12.96 18.68 -12.18
C MET A 407 -14.03 19.44 -12.95
N GLU A 408 -15.29 19.20 -12.62
CA GLU A 408 -16.46 19.89 -13.15
C GLU A 408 -17.22 20.53 -11.98
N GLU A 409 -17.53 21.82 -12.07
CA GLU A 409 -18.30 22.55 -11.05
C GLU A 409 -19.34 23.46 -11.73
N GLY A 410 -20.60 23.03 -11.73
CA GLY A 410 -21.65 23.69 -12.53
C GLY A 410 -21.33 23.60 -14.02
N GLU A 411 -21.29 24.74 -14.72
CA GLU A 411 -20.91 24.83 -16.14
C GLU A 411 -19.39 24.94 -16.36
N LYS A 412 -18.58 24.94 -15.29
CA LYS A 412 -17.12 25.13 -15.39
C LYS A 412 -16.39 23.79 -15.40
N GLU A 413 -15.53 23.62 -16.38
CA GLU A 413 -14.65 22.48 -16.54
C GLU A 413 -13.20 22.90 -16.28
N PHE A 414 -12.44 22.08 -15.56
CA PHE A 414 -11.07 22.36 -15.19
C PHE A 414 -10.15 21.17 -15.46
N THR A 415 -9.01 21.40 -16.11
CA THR A 415 -7.95 20.41 -16.34
C THR A 415 -6.85 20.53 -15.27
N TYR A 416 -6.43 19.42 -14.69
CA TYR A 416 -5.32 19.37 -13.74
C TYR A 416 -3.98 19.18 -14.45
N LEU A 417 -3.00 20.00 -14.07
CA LEU A 417 -1.59 19.76 -14.31
C LEU A 417 -0.93 19.42 -12.97
N GLN A 418 -0.11 18.38 -12.97
CA GLN A 418 0.48 17.78 -11.77
C GLN A 418 1.97 17.56 -11.94
N ASP A 419 2.71 17.60 -10.84
CA ASP A 419 4.09 17.11 -10.82
C ASP A 419 4.14 15.57 -10.95
N GLU A 420 5.36 15.01 -10.95
CA GLU A 420 5.61 13.58 -11.05
C GLU A 420 5.19 12.76 -9.81
N LEU A 421 4.92 13.44 -8.68
CA LEU A 421 4.38 12.82 -7.46
C LEU A 421 2.83 12.81 -7.47
N GLY A 422 2.20 13.51 -8.42
CA GLY A 422 0.75 13.70 -8.52
C GLY A 422 0.23 14.91 -7.74
N SER A 423 1.11 15.80 -7.26
CA SER A 423 0.68 17.06 -6.62
C SER A 423 0.09 18.00 -7.65
N THR A 424 -1.07 18.60 -7.38
CA THR A 424 -1.64 19.64 -8.25
C THR A 424 -0.73 20.86 -8.30
N ILE A 425 -0.14 21.18 -9.46
CA ILE A 425 0.74 22.36 -9.63
C ILE A 425 0.01 23.53 -10.32
N ARG A 426 -0.96 23.23 -11.19
CA ARG A 426 -1.79 24.22 -11.89
C ARG A 426 -3.14 23.62 -12.26
N LEU A 427 -4.20 24.41 -12.17
CA LEU A 427 -5.55 24.06 -12.60
C LEU A 427 -5.99 25.08 -13.66
N LEU A 428 -6.42 24.59 -14.83
CA LEU A 428 -6.78 25.41 -15.99
C LEU A 428 -8.27 25.32 -16.27
N GLU A 429 -8.98 26.45 -16.36
CA GLU A 429 -10.36 26.48 -16.86
C GLU A 429 -10.38 26.19 -18.37
N GLN A 430 -11.21 25.23 -18.78
CA GLN A 430 -11.40 24.85 -20.17
C GLN A 430 -12.38 25.82 -20.85
N GLY A 431 -12.07 26.23 -22.10
CA GLY A 431 -12.79 27.31 -22.80
C GLY A 431 -12.55 28.73 -22.24
N GLY A 432 -12.11 28.85 -20.99
CA GLY A 432 -11.79 30.11 -20.33
C GLY A 432 -10.30 30.48 -20.33
N GLU A 433 -10.01 31.63 -19.71
CA GLU A 433 -8.64 32.07 -19.42
C GLU A 433 -8.23 31.82 -17.97
N SER A 434 -9.17 31.51 -17.06
CA SER A 434 -8.90 31.37 -15.63
C SER A 434 -7.93 30.23 -15.30
N GLN A 435 -7.07 30.45 -14.32
CA GLN A 435 -6.19 29.44 -13.77
C GLN A 435 -5.89 29.64 -12.28
N ALA A 436 -5.68 28.53 -11.58
CA ALA A 436 -5.13 28.51 -10.23
C ALA A 436 -3.74 27.86 -10.26
N VAL A 437 -2.82 28.36 -9.43
CA VAL A 437 -1.43 27.92 -9.36
C VAL A 437 -1.10 27.55 -7.92
N TYR A 438 -0.31 26.49 -7.78
CA TYR A 438 0.08 25.91 -6.50
C TYR A 438 1.59 25.64 -6.51
N GLY A 439 2.17 25.49 -5.32
CA GLY A 439 3.55 25.08 -5.16
C GLY A 439 3.83 24.64 -3.74
N TYR A 440 4.75 23.69 -3.61
CA TYR A 440 5.03 22.97 -2.37
C TYR A 440 6.54 22.93 -2.13
N ASP A 441 6.93 22.87 -0.85
CA ASP A 441 8.28 22.42 -0.48
C ASP A 441 8.43 20.90 -0.64
N GLU A 442 9.61 20.37 -0.34
CA GLU A 442 9.94 18.95 -0.52
C GLU A 442 9.06 18.02 0.33
N PHE A 443 8.46 18.51 1.41
CA PHE A 443 7.56 17.75 2.30
C PHE A 443 6.10 18.19 2.19
N GLY A 444 5.73 19.01 1.20
CA GLY A 444 4.35 19.36 0.92
C GLY A 444 3.80 20.59 1.64
N GLU A 445 4.60 21.41 2.33
CA GLU A 445 4.07 22.68 2.83
C GLU A 445 3.78 23.62 1.67
N ASP A 446 2.63 24.30 1.72
CA ASP A 446 2.19 25.19 0.64
C ASP A 446 2.93 26.53 0.72
N THR A 447 3.78 26.77 -0.27
CA THR A 447 4.63 27.96 -0.34
C THR A 447 3.93 29.17 -1.00
N TYR A 448 2.72 28.97 -1.51
CA TYR A 448 1.88 29.94 -2.25
C TYR A 448 0.63 30.40 -1.48
N ASN A 449 0.23 29.62 -0.46
CA ASN A 449 -1.01 29.79 0.30
C ASN A 449 -2.25 29.78 -0.63
N THR A 450 -2.35 28.73 -1.46
CA THR A 450 -3.46 28.47 -2.39
C THR A 450 -4.18 27.14 -2.15
N ARG A 451 -3.69 26.27 -1.24
CA ARG A 451 -4.30 24.98 -0.89
C ARG A 451 -5.75 25.10 -0.41
N GLY A 452 -6.63 24.22 -0.90
CA GLY A 452 -8.02 24.10 -0.47
C GLY A 452 -8.94 25.27 -0.83
N HIS A 453 -8.52 26.21 -1.69
CA HIS A 453 -9.31 27.40 -2.03
C HIS A 453 -10.31 27.23 -3.20
N LEU A 454 -10.03 26.32 -4.13
CA LEU A 454 -10.84 26.06 -5.33
C LEU A 454 -11.15 24.56 -5.51
N GLN A 455 -10.20 23.71 -5.14
CA GLN A 455 -10.31 22.25 -5.22
C GLN A 455 -9.51 21.62 -4.06
N PRO A 456 -9.82 20.37 -3.65
CA PRO A 456 -9.31 19.81 -2.39
C PRO A 456 -7.91 19.19 -2.48
N PHE A 457 -7.45 18.75 -3.66
CA PHE A 457 -6.25 17.95 -3.86
C PHE A 457 -4.98 18.82 -3.95
N GLY A 458 -4.11 18.71 -2.96
CA GLY A 458 -2.82 19.41 -2.93
C GLY A 458 -1.64 18.48 -3.23
N TYR A 459 -0.67 18.48 -2.32
CA TYR A 459 0.53 17.66 -2.36
C TYR A 459 0.20 16.17 -2.56
N THR A 460 0.86 15.55 -3.55
CA THR A 460 0.70 14.14 -3.96
C THR A 460 -0.76 13.64 -4.14
N GLY A 461 -1.68 14.54 -4.49
CA GLY A 461 -3.11 14.22 -4.65
C GLY A 461 -3.91 14.13 -3.33
N TYR A 462 -3.31 14.42 -2.17
CA TYR A 462 -4.04 14.38 -0.89
C TYR A 462 -5.05 15.51 -0.74
N ARG A 463 -6.14 15.24 -0.02
CA ARG A 463 -7.16 16.25 0.32
C ARG A 463 -6.68 17.10 1.50
N TYR A 464 -6.55 18.41 1.32
CA TYR A 464 -6.12 19.31 2.41
C TYR A 464 -7.27 19.67 3.36
N ASP A 465 -7.01 19.60 4.67
CA ASP A 465 -7.90 20.08 5.70
C ASP A 465 -7.33 21.33 6.39
N ASN A 466 -8.02 22.46 6.28
CA ASN A 466 -7.58 23.75 6.83
C ASN A 466 -7.90 23.94 8.32
N VAL A 467 -8.83 23.18 8.91
CA VAL A 467 -9.15 23.24 10.34
C VAL A 467 -8.17 22.38 11.12
N ALA A 468 -7.94 21.14 10.68
CA ALA A 468 -6.91 20.26 11.21
C ALA A 468 -5.48 20.75 10.86
N ASN A 469 -5.31 21.47 9.74
CA ASN A 469 -4.02 21.83 9.14
C ASN A 469 -3.18 20.59 8.78
N THR A 470 -3.80 19.65 8.06
CA THR A 470 -3.24 18.35 7.68
C THR A 470 -3.67 17.98 6.26
N TYR A 471 -2.98 17.02 5.66
CA TYR A 471 -3.41 16.33 4.45
C TYR A 471 -4.02 14.99 4.79
N PHE A 472 -5.25 14.73 4.32
CA PHE A 472 -5.90 13.44 4.47
C PHE A 472 -5.32 12.44 3.46
N ALA A 473 -4.43 11.59 3.95
CA ALA A 473 -3.79 10.51 3.22
C ALA A 473 -4.56 9.19 3.41
N GLN A 474 -5.88 9.21 3.18
CA GLN A 474 -6.82 8.09 3.33
C GLN A 474 -6.86 7.46 4.75
N ALA A 475 -5.83 6.74 5.17
CA ALA A 475 -5.72 6.15 6.51
C ALA A 475 -5.43 7.16 7.63
N ARG A 476 -4.51 8.09 7.34
CA ARG A 476 -3.85 8.95 8.33
C ARG A 476 -3.91 10.41 7.91
N GLU A 477 -3.65 11.28 8.88
CA GLU A 477 -3.40 12.69 8.66
C GLU A 477 -1.91 12.92 8.51
N TYR A 478 -1.49 13.44 7.36
CA TYR A 478 -0.11 13.85 7.08
C TYR A 478 0.11 15.31 7.48
N MET A 479 1.20 15.60 8.20
CA MET A 479 1.56 16.93 8.67
C MET A 479 2.79 17.45 7.90
N PRO A 480 2.59 18.27 6.85
CA PRO A 480 3.68 18.66 5.95
C PRO A 480 4.81 19.43 6.67
N GLY A 481 4.49 20.41 7.52
CA GLY A 481 5.49 21.27 8.19
C GLY A 481 6.41 20.57 9.19
N VAL A 482 6.12 19.31 9.54
CA VAL A 482 6.99 18.43 10.34
C VAL A 482 7.41 17.16 9.58
N GLY A 483 6.95 16.98 8.33
CA GLY A 483 7.33 15.87 7.45
C GLY A 483 6.95 14.48 7.95
N ARG A 484 5.83 14.34 8.68
CA ARG A 484 5.41 13.06 9.30
C ARG A 484 3.90 12.92 9.42
N PHE A 485 3.43 11.71 9.69
CA PHE A 485 2.04 11.47 10.06
C PHE A 485 1.73 11.91 11.49
N ALA A 486 0.47 12.28 11.74
CA ALA A 486 -0.06 12.67 13.05
C ALA A 486 -0.41 11.47 13.95
N GLY A 487 -0.44 10.25 13.41
CA GLY A 487 -0.75 9.02 14.12
C GLY A 487 0.15 7.88 13.68
N GLU A 488 0.34 6.90 14.56
CA GLU A 488 1.08 5.67 14.24
C GLU A 488 0.46 4.96 13.05
N ASP A 489 1.31 4.36 12.22
CA ASP A 489 0.90 3.31 11.31
C ASP A 489 0.39 2.09 12.08
N LYS A 490 -0.81 1.62 11.74
CA LYS A 490 -1.53 0.55 12.47
C LYS A 490 -1.52 -0.79 11.74
N ASP A 491 -1.27 -0.76 10.44
CA ASP A 491 -1.22 -1.95 9.57
C ASP A 491 0.24 -2.34 9.28
N TRP A 492 1.18 -1.58 9.85
CA TRP A 492 2.60 -1.70 9.62
C TRP A 492 3.25 -2.80 10.46
N PHE A 493 3.66 -3.86 9.76
CA PHE A 493 4.59 -4.83 10.31
C PHE A 493 6.00 -4.23 10.36
N ILE A 494 6.68 -4.36 11.49
CA ILE A 494 8.13 -4.12 11.56
C ILE A 494 8.80 -5.14 10.64
N LYS A 495 9.09 -4.71 9.42
CA LYS A 495 9.84 -5.46 8.41
C LYS A 495 11.27 -5.53 8.96
N PHE A 496 11.64 -6.62 9.64
CA PHE A 496 12.98 -6.76 10.25
C PHE A 496 14.15 -6.58 9.27
N GLN A 497 13.92 -6.67 7.96
CA GLN A 497 14.90 -6.44 6.89
C GLN A 497 15.00 -4.97 6.44
N SER A 498 14.11 -4.11 6.94
CA SER A 498 13.94 -2.69 6.66
C SER A 498 13.94 -1.92 7.99
N PRO A 499 15.10 -1.54 8.56
CA PRO A 499 15.18 -0.80 9.83
C PRO A 499 14.38 0.51 9.84
N GLU A 500 14.20 1.14 8.68
CA GLU A 500 13.34 2.30 8.45
C GLU A 500 11.85 2.04 8.80
N SER A 501 11.46 0.76 8.89
CA SER A 501 10.14 0.31 9.34
C SER A 501 9.92 0.35 10.86
N ILE A 502 10.90 0.80 11.66
CA ILE A 502 10.73 0.91 13.11
C ILE A 502 9.91 2.15 13.48
N ASN A 503 10.04 3.24 12.72
CA ASN A 503 9.37 4.51 12.99
C ASN A 503 7.98 4.57 12.33
N LEU A 504 6.94 4.40 13.13
CA LEU A 504 5.54 4.31 12.68
C LEU A 504 4.95 5.64 12.18
N TYR A 505 5.72 6.73 12.16
CA TYR A 505 5.23 8.06 11.75
C TYR A 505 5.95 8.65 10.55
N THR A 506 7.08 8.10 10.12
CA THR A 506 7.90 8.69 9.05
C THR A 506 7.12 8.72 7.74
N TYR A 507 7.09 9.89 7.10
CA TYR A 507 6.58 10.01 5.74
C TYR A 507 7.67 9.60 4.75
N CYS A 508 7.36 8.64 3.86
CA CYS A 508 8.20 8.29 2.71
C CYS A 508 9.67 8.05 3.05
N VAL A 509 9.95 7.46 4.22
CA VAL A 509 11.30 7.23 4.79
C VAL A 509 12.23 8.45 4.76
N SER A 510 11.67 9.66 4.88
CA SER A 510 12.37 10.95 4.73
C SER A 510 13.01 11.18 3.35
N ASN A 511 12.50 10.51 2.32
CA ASN A 511 12.80 10.74 0.91
C ASN A 511 11.50 11.03 0.11
N PRO A 512 10.84 12.16 0.38
CA PRO A 512 9.57 12.53 -0.25
C PRO A 512 9.69 12.90 -1.73
N LEU A 513 10.92 13.07 -2.24
CA LEU A 513 11.20 13.32 -3.65
C LEU A 513 11.19 12.05 -4.49
N VAL A 514 11.30 10.87 -3.90
CA VAL A 514 11.25 9.58 -4.62
C VAL A 514 9.97 8.82 -4.31
N TYR A 515 9.44 8.91 -3.09
CA TYR A 515 8.33 8.07 -2.65
C TYR A 515 7.06 8.88 -2.30
N VAL A 516 5.91 8.23 -2.46
CA VAL A 516 4.57 8.75 -2.11
C VAL A 516 3.73 7.68 -1.40
N ASP A 517 3.10 8.02 -0.27
CA ASP A 517 2.20 7.13 0.48
C ASP A 517 0.72 7.45 0.20
N LYS A 518 0.24 7.12 -1.01
CA LYS A 518 -1.12 7.49 -1.48
C LYS A 518 -2.25 6.98 -0.57
N THR A 519 -2.03 5.91 0.18
CA THR A 519 -3.01 5.26 1.07
C THR A 519 -2.84 5.59 2.55
N GLY A 520 -1.70 6.16 2.95
CA GLY A 520 -1.34 6.39 4.35
C GLY A 520 -0.93 5.11 5.09
N PHE A 521 -0.34 4.13 4.40
CA PHE A 521 0.18 2.88 4.98
C PHE A 521 1.46 2.35 4.29
N ASP A 522 1.65 2.64 3.00
CA ASP A 522 2.73 2.04 2.22
C ASP A 522 3.16 3.00 1.12
N PHE A 523 4.39 3.49 1.25
CA PHE A 523 4.97 4.41 0.28
C PHE A 523 5.46 3.66 -0.96
N ARG A 524 5.19 4.21 -2.14
CA ARG A 524 5.60 3.65 -3.44
C ARG A 524 6.58 4.56 -4.14
N SER A 525 7.48 3.98 -4.92
CA SER A 525 8.44 4.73 -5.74
C SER A 525 7.74 5.39 -6.92
N THR A 526 7.92 6.70 -7.11
CA THR A 526 7.54 7.38 -8.37
C THR A 526 8.54 7.11 -9.49
N VAL A 527 9.66 6.45 -9.16
CA VAL A 527 10.78 6.16 -10.07
C VAL A 527 10.66 4.72 -10.56
N GLY A 528 10.45 4.55 -11.87
CA GLY A 528 10.42 3.25 -12.55
C GLY A 528 9.09 2.48 -12.46
N ASP A 529 8.10 2.98 -11.72
CA ASP A 529 6.77 2.38 -11.67
C ASP A 529 6.07 2.50 -13.05
N TYR A 530 5.56 1.37 -13.54
CA TYR A 530 4.77 1.31 -14.76
C TYR A 530 3.40 1.99 -14.54
N PHE A 531 3.33 3.30 -14.85
CA PHE A 531 2.08 4.03 -15.08
C PHE A 531 1.23 3.28 -16.12
N GLY A 532 0.29 2.44 -15.66
CA GLY A 532 -0.47 1.56 -16.54
C GLY A 532 -1.05 0.31 -15.88
N LYS A 533 -0.53 -0.15 -14.74
CA LYS A 533 -1.18 -1.25 -13.99
C LYS A 533 -2.04 -0.72 -12.85
N GLU A 534 -3.25 -0.24 -13.22
CA GLU A 534 -4.39 -0.51 -12.35
C GLU A 534 -4.54 -2.03 -12.24
N LYS A 535 -3.92 -2.62 -11.20
CA LYS A 535 -4.60 -3.74 -10.56
C LYS A 535 -5.90 -3.14 -10.04
N ASP A 536 -7.03 -3.58 -10.58
CA ASP A 536 -8.32 -3.32 -9.93
C ASP A 536 -8.31 -4.18 -8.65
N LEU A 537 -7.79 -3.57 -7.59
CA LEU A 537 -7.29 -4.27 -6.42
C LEU A 537 -8.41 -5.03 -5.70
N PHE A 538 -9.67 -4.63 -5.90
CA PHE A 538 -10.83 -5.28 -5.27
C PHE A 538 -11.09 -6.69 -5.79
N GLY A 539 -10.86 -7.01 -7.07
CA GLY A 539 -11.09 -8.37 -7.61
C GLY A 539 -10.17 -9.45 -7.01
N LEU A 540 -9.01 -9.04 -6.47
CA LEU A 540 -8.10 -9.91 -5.70
C LEU A 540 -8.26 -9.71 -4.19
N MET A 541 -8.57 -8.49 -3.74
CA MET A 541 -8.58 -8.10 -2.33
C MET A 541 -9.95 -7.96 -1.65
N ILE A 542 -11.03 -8.58 -2.15
CA ILE A 542 -12.11 -9.02 -1.23
C ILE A 542 -11.53 -9.93 -0.12
N GLY A 543 -10.37 -10.55 -0.36
CA GLY A 543 -9.51 -11.10 0.69
C GLY A 543 -8.85 -10.03 1.59
N GLU A 544 -8.03 -9.15 1.04
CA GLU A 544 -6.98 -8.45 1.80
C GLU A 544 -7.27 -6.97 2.13
N HIS A 545 -8.20 -6.29 1.46
CA HIS A 545 -8.55 -4.88 1.77
C HIS A 545 -9.45 -4.75 3.02
N TRP A 546 -9.88 -5.87 3.59
CA TRP A 546 -10.51 -5.97 4.90
C TRP A 546 -9.50 -5.95 6.06
N MET A 547 -8.71 -4.89 6.24
CA MET A 547 -7.71 -4.87 7.33
C MET A 547 -7.50 -3.57 8.12
N LEU A 548 -8.04 -2.42 7.71
CA LEU A 548 -7.82 -1.13 8.38
C LEU A 548 -8.57 -0.96 9.74
N GLY A 549 -8.82 -2.06 10.45
CA GLY A 549 -9.51 -2.12 11.74
C GLY A 549 -10.21 -3.45 12.09
N THR A 550 -10.18 -4.47 11.21
CA THR A 550 -11.26 -5.49 11.17
C THR A 550 -10.91 -6.91 11.60
N GLY A 551 -9.67 -7.23 11.98
CA GLY A 551 -9.34 -8.52 12.61
C GLY A 551 -8.94 -9.65 11.64
N LYS A 552 -8.15 -9.31 10.62
CA LYS A 552 -7.33 -10.25 9.82
C LYS A 552 -5.84 -10.24 10.21
N ASP A 553 -5.53 -9.72 11.41
CA ASP A 553 -4.28 -9.99 12.10
C ASP A 553 -4.05 -11.52 12.10
N ILE A 554 -2.91 -11.98 11.53
CA ILE A 554 -2.54 -13.39 11.20
C ILE A 554 -3.07 -13.89 9.82
N VAL A 555 -2.39 -13.53 8.72
CA VAL A 555 -1.43 -14.40 8.00
C VAL A 555 -0.39 -13.51 7.29
N GLU A 556 0.90 -13.76 7.53
CA GLU A 556 2.01 -13.07 6.87
C GLU A 556 2.19 -13.54 5.41
N PHE A 557 2.20 -12.63 4.44
CA PHE A 557 2.77 -12.89 3.11
C PHE A 557 3.64 -11.71 2.63
N PRO A 558 4.97 -11.85 2.56
CA PRO A 558 5.83 -10.86 1.93
C PRO A 558 5.70 -10.94 0.40
N THR A 559 5.49 -9.79 -0.24
CA THR A 559 5.61 -9.63 -1.68
C THR A 559 7.05 -9.90 -2.13
N MET A 560 7.23 -10.88 -3.02
CA MET A 560 8.57 -11.29 -3.48
C MET A 560 9.07 -10.41 -4.63
N TYR A 561 10.15 -9.67 -4.40
CA TYR A 561 11.12 -9.37 -5.46
C TYR A 561 11.94 -10.63 -5.77
N THR A 562 12.24 -10.85 -7.05
CA THR A 562 12.92 -12.06 -7.53
C THR A 562 14.44 -11.98 -7.37
N GLY A 563 15.01 -12.88 -6.57
CA GLY A 563 16.46 -13.07 -6.44
C GLY A 563 16.84 -14.55 -6.32
N GLU A 564 17.46 -15.08 -7.38
CA GLU A 564 18.22 -16.34 -7.53
C GLU A 564 17.72 -17.69 -6.96
N ASN A 565 16.65 -17.75 -6.16
CA ASN A 565 16.02 -18.99 -5.72
C ASN A 565 14.56 -19.04 -6.17
N GLY A 566 14.19 -20.13 -6.86
CA GLY A 566 12.81 -20.38 -7.28
C GLY A 566 11.83 -20.43 -6.09
N PRO A 567 10.53 -20.20 -6.31
CA PRO A 567 9.53 -20.15 -5.24
C PRO A 567 9.55 -21.38 -4.33
N TRP A 568 9.84 -22.57 -4.89
CA TRP A 568 9.90 -23.81 -4.12
C TRP A 568 11.15 -23.92 -3.23
N GLY A 569 12.28 -23.36 -3.66
CA GLY A 569 13.48 -23.19 -2.82
C GLY A 569 13.17 -22.35 -1.58
N GLN A 570 12.44 -21.25 -1.75
CA GLN A 570 12.00 -20.42 -0.61
C GLN A 570 10.95 -21.12 0.28
N TYR A 571 10.10 -21.99 -0.26
CA TYR A 571 9.19 -22.80 0.54
C TYR A 571 9.92 -23.83 1.41
N MET A 572 10.90 -24.55 0.84
CA MET A 572 11.72 -25.49 1.60
C MET A 572 12.48 -24.79 2.73
N MET A 573 13.03 -23.59 2.50
CA MET A 573 13.63 -22.78 3.58
C MET A 573 12.66 -22.50 4.74
N LYS A 574 11.34 -22.46 4.48
CA LYS A 574 10.29 -22.16 5.47
C LYS A 574 9.66 -23.41 6.12
N ASN A 575 9.94 -24.62 5.65
CA ASN A 575 9.26 -25.85 6.11
C ASN A 575 10.21 -26.89 6.76
N PRO A 576 10.65 -26.67 8.01
CA PRO A 576 11.86 -27.30 8.57
C PRO A 576 11.79 -28.83 8.74
N ILE A 577 10.60 -29.44 8.83
CA ILE A 577 10.48 -30.90 9.02
C ILE A 577 10.59 -31.64 7.68
N LEU A 578 10.05 -31.07 6.59
CA LEU A 578 10.22 -31.64 5.24
C LEU A 578 11.67 -31.45 4.79
N THR A 579 12.22 -30.25 5.02
CA THR A 579 13.56 -29.85 4.59
C THR A 579 14.67 -30.56 5.37
N GLY A 580 14.47 -30.83 6.67
CA GLY A 580 15.36 -31.74 7.40
C GLY A 580 15.34 -33.15 6.79
N LYS A 581 14.16 -33.78 6.68
CA LYS A 581 14.04 -35.18 6.23
C LYS A 581 14.51 -35.42 4.79
N VAL A 582 14.21 -34.50 3.86
CA VAL A 582 14.64 -34.60 2.46
C VAL A 582 16.08 -34.12 2.29
N GLY A 583 16.47 -33.04 2.98
CA GLY A 583 17.83 -32.50 2.96
C GLY A 583 18.86 -33.49 3.50
N ASP A 584 18.64 -34.05 4.70
CA ASP A 584 19.53 -35.04 5.31
C ASP A 584 19.71 -36.28 4.42
N LEU A 585 18.63 -36.73 3.76
CA LEU A 585 18.68 -37.84 2.81
C LEU A 585 19.52 -37.49 1.57
N VAL A 586 19.25 -36.36 0.92
CA VAL A 586 19.97 -35.89 -0.27
C VAL A 586 21.45 -35.63 0.04
N ILE A 587 21.77 -35.10 1.22
CA ILE A 587 23.14 -34.94 1.73
C ILE A 587 23.80 -36.29 2.00
N SER A 588 23.09 -37.26 2.60
CA SER A 588 23.61 -38.60 2.83
C SER A 588 23.95 -39.36 1.54
N ILE A 589 23.27 -39.03 0.43
CA ILE A 589 23.59 -39.54 -0.91
C ILE A 589 24.77 -38.75 -1.50
N GLY A 590 24.74 -37.41 -1.44
CA GLY A 590 25.85 -36.56 -1.90
C GLY A 590 27.20 -36.87 -1.25
N ASN A 591 27.21 -37.22 0.04
CA ASN A 591 28.40 -37.64 0.77
C ASN A 591 28.97 -39.00 0.30
N LYS A 592 28.17 -39.83 -0.39
CA LYS A 592 28.61 -41.11 -0.98
C LYS A 592 29.17 -40.95 -2.39
N VAL A 593 28.92 -39.82 -3.07
CA VAL A 593 29.45 -39.54 -4.41
C VAL A 593 30.98 -39.41 -4.33
N LYS A 594 31.71 -40.25 -5.07
CA LYS A 594 33.18 -40.19 -5.14
C LYS A 594 33.65 -38.87 -5.79
N PRO A 595 34.80 -38.29 -5.40
CA PRO A 595 35.33 -37.10 -6.07
C PRO A 595 35.54 -37.31 -7.58
N GLY A 596 34.86 -36.50 -8.39
CA GLY A 596 34.83 -36.63 -9.85
C GLY A 596 33.68 -37.48 -10.41
N GLY A 597 32.84 -38.08 -9.56
CA GLY A 597 31.67 -38.87 -9.95
C GLY A 597 30.34 -38.11 -9.84
N SER A 598 29.27 -38.77 -10.26
CA SER A 598 27.89 -38.31 -10.08
C SER A 598 26.92 -39.48 -9.89
N ILE A 599 25.79 -39.19 -9.23
CA ILE A 599 24.71 -40.14 -8.94
C ILE A 599 23.39 -39.47 -9.31
N ASP A 600 22.57 -40.17 -10.10
CA ASP A 600 21.19 -39.77 -10.35
C ASP A 600 20.29 -40.29 -9.22
N VAL A 601 19.48 -39.40 -8.66
CA VAL A 601 18.56 -39.67 -7.57
C VAL A 601 17.13 -39.52 -8.05
N THR A 602 16.24 -40.40 -7.61
CA THR A 602 14.79 -40.23 -7.71
C THR A 602 14.12 -40.65 -6.40
N LEU A 603 13.41 -39.72 -5.78
CA LEU A 603 12.52 -39.94 -4.63
C LEU A 603 11.08 -39.78 -5.12
N GLU A 604 10.25 -40.79 -4.90
CA GLU A 604 8.81 -40.72 -5.18
C GLU A 604 8.02 -40.81 -3.87
N ILE A 605 7.17 -39.81 -3.64
CA ILE A 605 6.20 -39.71 -2.55
C ILE A 605 4.81 -39.90 -3.17
N PRO A 606 4.26 -41.14 -3.14
CA PRO A 606 2.93 -41.39 -3.66
C PRO A 606 1.86 -40.73 -2.79
N HIS A 607 0.71 -40.43 -3.43
CA HIS A 607 -0.58 -39.96 -2.90
C HIS A 607 -0.63 -39.43 -1.46
N MET A 608 -0.93 -38.13 -1.32
CA MET A 608 -1.22 -37.52 -0.02
C MET A 608 -2.72 -37.67 0.31
N VAL A 609 -3.04 -37.97 1.57
CA VAL A 609 -4.42 -38.01 2.07
C VAL A 609 -4.70 -36.71 2.83
N ILE A 610 -5.69 -35.95 2.34
CA ILE A 610 -6.16 -34.71 2.97
C ILE A 610 -7.59 -34.93 3.44
N GLU A 611 -7.81 -34.95 4.76
CA GLU A 611 -9.15 -35.04 5.32
C GLU A 611 -9.89 -33.71 5.18
N ASN A 612 -10.90 -33.71 4.30
CA ASN A 612 -11.93 -32.68 4.13
C ASN A 612 -11.45 -31.22 4.23
N GLY A 613 -10.75 -30.73 3.19
CA GLY A 613 -10.56 -29.30 2.98
C GLY A 613 -9.43 -28.92 2.03
N GLU A 614 -9.39 -27.63 1.68
CA GLU A 614 -8.29 -26.97 1.00
C GLU A 614 -7.06 -26.88 1.93
N ASN A 615 -5.87 -27.23 1.43
CA ASN A 615 -4.62 -27.10 2.19
C ASN A 615 -3.48 -26.56 1.32
N ALA A 616 -2.78 -25.54 1.82
CA ALA A 616 -1.61 -24.99 1.15
C ALA A 616 -0.38 -25.91 1.33
N VAL A 617 0.21 -26.34 0.22
CA VAL A 617 1.55 -26.95 0.18
C VAL A 617 2.41 -26.08 -0.74
N GLY A 618 3.32 -25.31 -0.13
CA GLY A 618 4.05 -24.28 -0.84
C GLY A 618 3.22 -23.01 -0.97
N TYR A 619 3.32 -22.41 -2.16
CA TYR A 619 2.47 -21.32 -2.60
C TYR A 619 1.25 -21.84 -3.41
N GLN A 620 0.97 -23.14 -3.35
CA GLN A 620 -0.14 -23.78 -4.08
C GLN A 620 -1.14 -24.41 -3.11
N PHE A 621 -2.41 -24.29 -3.44
CA PHE A 621 -3.51 -24.92 -2.73
C PHE A 621 -3.82 -26.29 -3.37
N LEU A 622 -3.78 -27.33 -2.54
CA LEU A 622 -4.16 -28.70 -2.85
C LEU A 622 -5.63 -28.92 -2.48
N HIS A 623 -6.36 -29.59 -3.36
CA HIS A 623 -7.78 -29.92 -3.18
C HIS A 623 -8.00 -31.41 -3.38
N GLY A 624 -9.01 -31.95 -2.71
CA GLY A 624 -9.40 -33.35 -2.87
C GLY A 624 -10.32 -33.83 -1.75
N THR A 625 -11.23 -34.73 -2.11
CA THR A 625 -12.08 -35.45 -1.16
C THR A 625 -11.46 -36.80 -0.80
N ASN A 626 -10.80 -36.84 0.35
CA ASN A 626 -10.50 -38.00 1.20
C ASN A 626 -9.71 -39.23 0.69
N GLU A 627 -9.51 -39.49 -0.62
CA GLU A 627 -8.77 -40.70 -1.04
C GLU A 627 -7.56 -40.49 -1.97
N LYS A 628 -7.49 -39.42 -2.77
CA LYS A 628 -6.28 -39.10 -3.56
C LYS A 628 -6.06 -37.60 -3.72
N VAL A 629 -4.92 -37.12 -3.23
CA VAL A 629 -4.28 -35.90 -3.74
C VAL A 629 -2.98 -36.33 -4.42
N GLY A 630 -2.63 -35.68 -5.53
CA GLY A 630 -1.53 -36.12 -6.38
C GLY A 630 -0.17 -36.14 -5.67
N GLY A 631 0.67 -37.10 -6.07
CA GLY A 631 1.97 -37.36 -5.44
C GLY A 631 3.06 -36.36 -5.84
N PHE A 632 4.18 -36.40 -5.14
CA PHE A 632 5.35 -35.55 -5.39
C PHE A 632 6.58 -36.40 -5.74
N LYS A 633 7.36 -35.95 -6.70
CA LYS A 633 8.57 -36.62 -7.17
C LYS A 633 9.73 -35.64 -7.18
N ILE A 634 10.86 -36.05 -6.64
CA ILE A 634 12.15 -35.34 -6.79
C ILE A 634 13.03 -36.21 -7.65
N SER A 635 13.62 -35.66 -8.69
CA SER A 635 14.57 -36.37 -9.55
C SER A 635 15.68 -35.45 -10.02
N GLY A 636 16.93 -35.89 -10.02
CA GLY A 636 18.03 -35.08 -10.50
C GLY A 636 19.39 -35.66 -10.21
N ASN A 637 20.44 -34.93 -10.61
CA ASN A 637 21.82 -35.37 -10.50
C ASN A 637 22.51 -34.73 -9.30
N ILE A 638 23.26 -35.52 -8.53
CA ILE A 638 24.22 -35.05 -7.53
C ILE A 638 25.62 -35.39 -8.03
N SER A 639 26.46 -34.38 -8.25
CA SER A 639 27.84 -34.55 -8.73
C SER A 639 28.84 -33.98 -7.73
N LYS A 640 30.00 -34.62 -7.58
CA LYS A 640 31.09 -34.13 -6.73
C LYS A 640 32.31 -33.80 -7.58
N SER A 641 32.80 -32.57 -7.47
CA SER A 641 34.00 -32.12 -8.18
C SER A 641 35.22 -32.92 -7.69
N LYS A 642 36.29 -33.00 -8.50
CA LYS A 642 37.57 -33.59 -8.08
C LYS A 642 38.21 -32.85 -6.88
N LYS A 643 37.73 -31.65 -6.53
CA LYS A 643 38.16 -30.84 -5.38
C LYS A 643 37.24 -30.98 -4.16
N GLY A 644 36.19 -31.79 -4.24
CA GLY A 644 35.25 -32.06 -3.14
C GLY A 644 33.93 -31.29 -3.21
N ASP A 645 33.81 -30.26 -4.04
CA ASP A 645 32.58 -29.44 -4.13
C ASP A 645 31.40 -30.27 -4.66
N VAL A 646 30.29 -30.32 -3.94
CA VAL A 646 29.08 -31.05 -4.34
C VAL A 646 28.10 -30.10 -5.01
N THR A 647 27.62 -30.48 -6.20
CA THR A 647 26.56 -29.79 -6.94
C THR A 647 25.32 -30.68 -6.98
N TYR A 648 24.21 -30.14 -6.52
CA TYR A 648 22.88 -30.77 -6.55
C TYR A 648 22.05 -30.07 -7.63
N MET A 649 21.69 -30.79 -8.69
CA MET A 649 20.80 -30.30 -9.76
C MET A 649 19.50 -31.10 -9.66
N MET A 650 18.56 -30.60 -8.85
CA MET A 650 17.33 -31.31 -8.51
C MET A 650 16.13 -30.71 -9.24
N THR A 651 15.38 -31.55 -9.94
CA THR A 651 14.06 -31.23 -10.51
C THR A 651 12.97 -31.77 -9.59
N TYR A 652 12.01 -30.92 -9.25
CA TYR A 652 10.86 -31.21 -8.41
C TYR A 652 9.63 -31.25 -9.30
N ALA A 653 8.91 -32.37 -9.28
CA ALA A 653 7.69 -32.62 -10.04
C ALA A 653 6.51 -32.83 -9.07
N TRP A 654 5.55 -31.93 -9.06
CA TRP A 654 4.33 -32.07 -8.26
C TRP A 654 3.12 -32.37 -9.14
N ASN A 655 2.29 -33.33 -8.73
CA ASN A 655 1.06 -33.68 -9.41
C ASN A 655 -0.15 -33.15 -8.64
N ASP A 656 -1.00 -32.36 -9.29
CA ASP A 656 -2.33 -32.00 -8.80
C ASP A 656 -3.38 -33.00 -9.24
N ILE A 657 -4.57 -32.94 -8.62
CA ILE A 657 -5.81 -33.51 -9.14
C ILE A 657 -6.88 -32.43 -9.02
N ILE A 658 -7.35 -31.89 -10.14
CA ILE A 658 -8.42 -30.87 -10.14
C ILE A 658 -9.75 -31.56 -9.83
N ASP A 659 -10.51 -31.03 -8.85
CA ASP A 659 -11.89 -31.47 -8.62
C ASP A 659 -12.77 -31.20 -9.87
N PRO A 660 -13.39 -32.23 -10.46
CA PRO A 660 -14.24 -32.05 -11.65
C PRO A 660 -15.47 -31.15 -11.41
N ASN A 661 -15.87 -30.93 -10.14
CA ASN A 661 -16.96 -30.05 -9.76
C ASN A 661 -16.53 -28.58 -9.58
N ASN A 662 -15.22 -28.28 -9.61
CA ASN A 662 -14.63 -26.97 -9.38
C ASN A 662 -15.11 -26.30 -8.06
N MET A 663 -15.10 -27.01 -6.93
CA MET A 663 -15.55 -26.47 -5.64
C MET A 663 -14.71 -25.29 -5.10
N TYR A 664 -13.48 -25.08 -5.62
CA TYR A 664 -12.55 -24.03 -5.16
C TYR A 664 -12.18 -23.05 -6.29
N LYS A 665 -11.97 -21.77 -5.96
CA LYS A 665 -11.63 -20.70 -6.93
C LYS A 665 -10.36 -21.03 -7.74
N THR A 666 -9.36 -21.57 -7.06
CA THR A 666 -8.10 -22.06 -7.62
C THR A 666 -8.31 -23.23 -8.59
N ASP A 667 -9.27 -24.11 -8.36
CA ASP A 667 -9.61 -25.19 -9.31
C ASP A 667 -10.36 -24.67 -10.54
N ILE A 668 -11.20 -23.65 -10.39
CA ILE A 668 -11.78 -22.92 -11.53
C ILE A 668 -10.66 -22.30 -12.38
N GLU A 669 -9.67 -21.66 -11.76
CA GLU A 669 -8.51 -21.07 -12.43
C GLU A 669 -7.66 -22.13 -13.16
N LYS A 670 -7.29 -23.23 -12.50
CA LYS A 670 -6.56 -24.36 -13.10
C LYS A 670 -7.34 -25.02 -14.24
N SER A 671 -8.66 -25.22 -14.07
CA SER A 671 -9.56 -25.79 -15.08
C SER A 671 -9.67 -24.90 -16.31
N ASN A 672 -9.65 -23.58 -16.13
CA ASN A 672 -9.63 -22.64 -17.26
C ASN A 672 -8.27 -22.63 -17.98
N ALA A 673 -7.16 -22.63 -17.24
CA ALA A 673 -5.82 -22.77 -17.84
C ALA A 673 -5.66 -24.09 -18.62
N ALA A 674 -6.24 -25.19 -18.13
CA ALA A 674 -6.25 -26.47 -18.85
C ALA A 674 -7.05 -26.40 -20.17
N LYS A 675 -8.22 -25.74 -20.17
CA LYS A 675 -9.03 -25.50 -21.39
C LYS A 675 -8.29 -24.63 -22.40
N GLU A 676 -7.59 -23.59 -21.94
CA GLU A 676 -6.79 -22.70 -22.80
C GLU A 676 -5.61 -23.44 -23.48
N ASN A 677 -5.12 -24.53 -22.87
CA ASN A 677 -4.12 -25.43 -23.45
C ASN A 677 -4.74 -26.64 -24.19
N GLY A 678 -6.03 -26.60 -24.52
CA GLY A 678 -6.69 -27.59 -25.37
C GLY A 678 -7.15 -28.88 -24.68
N LEU A 679 -7.18 -28.92 -23.34
CA LEU A 679 -7.63 -30.07 -22.57
C LEU A 679 -9.15 -29.98 -22.27
N PHE A 680 -9.89 -31.05 -22.56
CA PHE A 680 -11.36 -31.19 -22.40
C PHE A 680 -11.64 -32.64 -21.91
N THR A 681 -12.57 -33.00 -21.02
CA THR A 681 -13.68 -32.28 -20.35
C THR A 681 -13.79 -32.79 -18.90
N PRO A 682 -14.14 -31.99 -17.88
CA PRO A 682 -14.07 -32.45 -16.48
C PRO A 682 -15.12 -33.49 -16.04
N LYS A 683 -16.23 -33.68 -16.77
CA LYS A 683 -17.37 -34.44 -16.22
C LYS A 683 -17.15 -35.95 -16.04
N ASP A 684 -16.16 -36.54 -16.72
CA ASP A 684 -15.97 -38.00 -16.76
C ASP A 684 -14.52 -38.45 -16.39
N TYR A 685 -13.61 -37.53 -16.02
CA TYR A 685 -12.19 -37.85 -15.76
C TYR A 685 -11.55 -36.98 -14.66
N GLU A 686 -10.69 -37.57 -13.83
CA GLU A 686 -9.75 -36.84 -12.95
C GLU A 686 -8.65 -36.16 -13.79
N ILE A 687 -8.47 -34.84 -13.66
CA ILE A 687 -7.42 -34.10 -14.39
C ILE A 687 -6.16 -34.02 -13.54
N HIS A 688 -5.10 -34.73 -13.95
CA HIS A 688 -3.78 -34.66 -13.33
C HIS A 688 -2.93 -33.56 -13.99
N LEU A 689 -2.45 -32.59 -13.20
CA LEU A 689 -1.50 -31.57 -13.67
C LEU A 689 -0.12 -31.76 -13.03
N THR A 690 0.93 -31.97 -13.84
CA THR A 690 2.30 -32.08 -13.33
C THR A 690 3.08 -30.77 -13.55
N TRP A 691 3.56 -30.17 -12.47
CA TRP A 691 4.37 -28.94 -12.48
C TRP A 691 5.83 -29.27 -12.20
N TYR A 692 6.76 -28.62 -12.91
CA TYR A 692 8.20 -28.87 -12.79
C TYR A 692 8.96 -27.59 -12.38
N ASP A 693 9.78 -27.66 -11.34
CA ASP A 693 10.77 -26.65 -10.94
C ASP A 693 12.16 -27.31 -10.91
N THR A 694 13.23 -26.62 -11.29
CA THR A 694 14.60 -27.16 -11.26
C THR A 694 15.54 -26.20 -10.56
N THR A 695 16.12 -26.66 -9.44
CA THR A 695 17.03 -25.88 -8.61
C THR A 695 18.45 -26.44 -8.68
N ILE A 696 19.44 -25.56 -8.79
CA ILE A 696 20.87 -25.90 -8.79
C ILE A 696 21.51 -25.32 -7.53
N ILE A 697 22.00 -26.18 -6.65
CA ILE A 697 22.69 -25.79 -5.40
C ILE A 697 24.14 -26.26 -5.49
N ARG A 698 25.10 -25.36 -5.22
CA ARG A 698 26.54 -25.66 -5.18
C ARG A 698 27.06 -25.44 -3.76
N ALA A 699 27.65 -26.47 -3.16
CA ALA A 699 28.21 -26.42 -1.81
C ALA A 699 29.67 -26.91 -1.81
N ARG A 700 30.55 -26.22 -1.07
CA ARG A 700 31.92 -26.73 -0.84
C ARG A 700 31.93 -27.73 0.32
N GLU A 701 32.78 -28.73 0.25
CA GLU A 701 32.99 -29.68 1.34
C GLU A 701 33.47 -28.93 2.60
N GLY A 702 32.73 -29.07 3.71
CA GLY A 702 32.99 -28.31 4.94
C GLY A 702 32.47 -26.86 4.99
N SER A 703 31.72 -26.39 3.97
CA SER A 703 31.11 -25.05 4.03
C SER A 703 29.96 -24.97 5.05
N MET A 704 29.93 -23.88 5.83
CA MET A 704 28.95 -23.63 6.91
C MET A 704 27.49 -23.54 6.45
N PHE A 705 27.20 -23.57 5.15
CA PHE A 705 25.83 -23.59 4.63
C PHE A 705 25.01 -24.82 5.07
N TRP A 706 25.65 -25.89 5.55
CA TRP A 706 24.98 -27.16 5.85
C TRP A 706 25.43 -27.88 7.13
N GLN A 707 26.23 -27.28 8.01
CA GLN A 707 26.65 -27.94 9.26
C GLN A 707 26.65 -27.03 10.50
N LYS A 708 25.88 -27.49 11.50
CA LYS A 708 25.78 -27.06 12.91
C LYS A 708 25.20 -25.66 13.17
N ASN A 709 24.22 -25.64 14.08
CA ASN A 709 23.57 -24.48 14.68
C ASN A 709 22.63 -23.66 13.78
N LEU A 710 21.40 -24.16 13.57
CA LEU A 710 20.22 -23.30 13.74
C LEU A 710 19.02 -24.09 14.26
N GLY A 711 18.75 -23.90 15.55
CA GLY A 711 17.48 -24.19 16.19
C GLY A 711 17.24 -23.15 17.29
N TRP A 712 16.06 -22.57 17.51
CA TRP A 712 14.73 -22.68 16.84
C TRP A 712 14.16 -21.26 16.56
N LEU A 713 12.99 -21.02 15.94
CA LEU A 713 11.58 -21.36 16.29
C LEU A 713 10.70 -21.32 15.00
N LYS A 714 9.67 -22.13 14.72
CA LYS A 714 8.47 -22.65 15.45
C LYS A 714 7.38 -21.58 15.69
N ASN A 715 6.10 -21.72 15.28
CA ASN A 715 5.35 -22.87 14.75
C ASN A 715 4.33 -22.44 13.67
N TRP A 716 4.12 -23.27 12.65
CA TRP A 716 2.80 -23.45 12.01
C TRP A 716 2.51 -24.95 11.77
N ASN A 717 1.22 -25.30 11.80
CA ASN A 717 0.61 -26.62 11.57
C ASN A 717 1.36 -27.89 12.07
N LYS A 718 1.05 -28.32 13.31
CA LYS A 718 1.50 -29.62 13.85
C LYS A 718 0.74 -30.83 13.30
N ASP A 719 -0.49 -30.65 12.82
CA ASP A 719 -1.36 -31.78 12.49
C ASP A 719 -1.02 -32.46 11.15
N TRP A 720 -0.49 -31.70 10.18
CA TRP A 720 -0.10 -32.22 8.87
C TRP A 720 0.99 -33.31 8.95
N ASN A 721 1.94 -33.17 9.88
CA ASN A 721 3.00 -34.16 10.12
C ASN A 721 2.47 -35.52 10.64
N SER A 722 1.22 -35.59 11.13
CA SER A 722 0.58 -36.86 11.49
C SER A 722 0.02 -37.62 10.28
N LYS A 723 -0.19 -36.94 9.15
CA LYS A 723 -0.92 -37.46 7.98
C LYS A 723 0.00 -37.91 6.83
N LEU A 724 1.30 -37.62 6.91
CA LEU A 724 2.35 -38.17 6.03
C LEU A 724 2.69 -39.64 6.39
N SER A 725 1.71 -40.51 6.63
CA SER A 725 1.94 -41.92 6.93
C SER A 725 2.02 -42.75 5.64
N GLY A 726 3.23 -43.04 5.15
CA GLY A 726 3.44 -43.88 3.97
C GLY A 726 4.87 -44.41 3.85
N GLU A 727 5.06 -45.49 3.09
CA GLU A 727 6.39 -46.00 2.74
C GLU A 727 6.92 -45.27 1.49
N TYR A 728 8.02 -44.55 1.65
CA TYR A 728 8.67 -43.83 0.55
C TYR A 728 9.66 -44.72 -0.19
N LYS A 729 9.79 -44.52 -1.51
CA LYS A 729 10.77 -45.23 -2.34
C LYS A 729 11.79 -44.25 -2.88
N VAL A 730 13.03 -44.41 -2.41
CA VAL A 730 14.22 -43.76 -2.96
C VAL A 730 14.91 -44.75 -3.87
N LYS A 731 15.22 -44.33 -5.10
CA LYS A 731 16.09 -45.03 -6.03
C LYS A 731 17.24 -44.11 -6.40
N TYR A 732 18.44 -44.65 -6.50
CA TYR A 732 19.56 -43.94 -7.10
C TYR A 732 20.47 -44.93 -7.83
N ASN A 733 21.11 -44.46 -8.91
CA ASN A 733 22.09 -45.22 -9.68
C ASN A 733 23.44 -44.51 -9.60
N ASP A 734 24.47 -45.23 -9.17
CA ASP A 734 25.87 -44.82 -9.35
C ASP A 734 26.41 -45.49 -10.61
N SER A 735 27.29 -44.78 -11.32
CA SER A 735 27.97 -45.22 -12.55
C SER A 735 28.75 -46.54 -12.43
N GLU A 736 28.92 -47.08 -11.22
CA GLU A 736 29.68 -48.32 -10.96
C GLU A 736 28.89 -49.46 -10.25
N ASN A 737 27.62 -49.30 -9.83
CA ASN A 737 26.86 -50.40 -9.15
C ASN A 737 25.32 -50.29 -9.18
N GLU A 738 24.64 -51.43 -9.01
CA GLU A 738 23.17 -51.61 -9.13
C GLU A 738 22.30 -50.96 -8.03
N GLN A 739 20.98 -50.86 -8.33
CA GLN A 739 19.95 -50.14 -7.57
C GLN A 739 19.88 -50.48 -6.07
N ALA A 740 20.02 -49.47 -5.21
CA ALA A 740 19.69 -49.57 -3.78
C ALA A 740 18.34 -48.89 -3.47
N ILE A 741 17.45 -49.62 -2.79
CA ILE A 741 16.16 -49.10 -2.29
C ILE A 741 16.25 -48.94 -0.77
N ILE A 742 16.06 -47.72 -0.27
CA ILE A 742 16.02 -47.43 1.17
C ILE A 742 14.57 -47.13 1.57
N GLY A 743 13.97 -47.99 2.38
CA GLY A 743 12.66 -47.77 3.01
C GLY A 743 12.82 -47.11 4.38
N VAL A 744 11.97 -46.13 4.69
CA VAL A 744 12.03 -45.35 5.94
C VAL A 744 10.67 -45.35 6.64
N ARG A 745 10.63 -45.69 7.94
CA ARG A 745 9.41 -45.78 8.77
C ARG A 745 9.62 -45.00 10.08
N TRP A 746 8.58 -44.33 10.60
CA TRP A 746 8.70 -43.46 11.78
C TRP A 746 7.52 -43.56 12.74
N GLU A 747 7.81 -43.58 14.05
CA GLU A 747 6.84 -43.47 15.16
C GLU A 747 7.02 -42.15 15.96
N LYS A 748 6.03 -41.84 16.82
CA LYS A 748 5.79 -40.50 17.41
C LYS A 748 6.37 -40.36 18.83
N LEU A 749 7.12 -39.28 19.11
CA LEU A 749 7.40 -38.80 20.49
C LEU A 749 7.47 -37.26 20.56
N ARG A 750 7.20 -36.67 21.75
CA ARG A 750 7.16 -35.21 22.01
C ARG A 750 8.34 -34.77 22.91
N ASN A 751 8.89 -33.55 22.74
CA ASN A 751 8.91 -32.49 23.78
C ASN A 751 9.76 -31.20 23.48
N GLN A 752 9.32 -30.10 24.13
CA GLN A 752 9.91 -28.83 24.65
C GLN A 752 11.21 -28.12 24.16
N ILE A 753 11.06 -26.76 24.01
CA ILE A 753 11.96 -25.53 24.06
C ILE A 753 13.51 -25.62 23.83
N TYR A 754 14.28 -24.64 23.26
CA TYR A 754 14.20 -23.15 23.17
C TYR A 754 14.81 -22.50 21.86
N SER A 755 15.15 -21.20 21.85
CA SER A 755 15.70 -20.31 20.77
C SER A 755 17.28 -20.27 20.71
N SER A 756 18.04 -19.50 19.88
CA SER A 756 17.87 -18.18 19.22
C SER A 756 18.87 -17.84 18.05
N HIS A 757 18.64 -16.70 17.35
CA HIS A 757 19.31 -16.12 16.15
C HIS A 757 20.82 -15.71 16.21
N PRO A 758 21.47 -15.54 15.03
CA PRO A 758 22.55 -14.55 14.75
C PRO A 758 22.17 -13.59 13.58
N MET A 759 22.22 -12.25 13.74
CA MET A 759 23.35 -11.30 13.62
C MET A 759 23.64 -10.74 12.20
N TYR A 760 23.66 -9.40 12.13
CA TYR A 760 24.12 -8.58 11.01
C TYR A 760 25.66 -8.48 11.00
N TYR A 761 26.26 -8.30 9.82
CA TYR A 761 27.64 -7.85 9.69
C TYR A 761 27.70 -6.37 9.33
N CYS A 762 28.40 -5.59 10.14
CA CYS A 762 28.86 -4.24 9.80
C CYS A 762 30.39 -4.28 9.76
N ASN A 763 30.99 -3.81 8.66
CA ASN A 763 32.44 -3.72 8.54
C ASN A 763 32.92 -2.40 9.14
N THR A 764 33.76 -2.47 10.17
CA THR A 764 34.65 -1.37 10.56
C THR A 764 35.95 -1.46 9.76
N ILE A 765 36.36 -0.35 9.16
CA ILE A 765 37.75 -0.10 8.75
C ILE A 765 38.44 0.58 9.96
N ASP A 766 39.74 0.31 10.13
CA ASP A 766 40.58 0.58 11.32
C ASP A 766 40.39 1.96 12.01
#